data_AF-A0A8T4DX23-F1
#
_entry.id   AF-A0A8T4DX23-F1
#
_cell.length_a   1.000
_cell.length_b   1.000
_cell.length_c   1.000
_cell.angle_alpha   90.00
_cell.angle_beta   90.00
_cell.angle_gamma   90.00
#
_symmetry.space_group_name_H-M   'P 1'
#
loop_
_entity.id
_entity.type
_entity.pdbx_description
1 polymer ?
#
loop_
_entity_poly.entity_id
_entity_poly.type
_entity_poly.pdbx_seq_one_letter_code
_entity_poly.pdbx_strand_id
1 'polypeptide(L)'
;MENVYNFLKKHYWVFCLIFILLVAFYLRGIPGTKLTYPQLQAIDPYFFFRMGEYYIENGQFPENDYLARWGTYPGGPDRTGDFPLTTLSYLVLYYTLNPFTGIDWYFIGVWGPAFFGMLQVLFIYFLGKELFNKKEVGLLAAASLAFVPGILYRVSAGFIEKEPIGGVLMVIGLIFFVKAFKEKTIEKNVTLGYIIRHPLAILHKTNLEEERIKTLKTVLYGFLAGVFLVLMANTTSQVRLVWLMIGAFVMISLLLNKYSKRFMFAHLSAIISYFVLSYATVKPMSMMDVDMIVNFAAVFFFILRYAVEKYNLIKKEYIPMVVPGIFIFFVFAVLIFSYINIDTGIWLSNNMARISNPISYGVISSTVAESQTAGGFMASTISSFGNQNAIGYFGLPDFFIYFSLIYFSFVAIIVMIYEFLFRERKLEFIFVIVFFFIMMQLAIGAIRLSFIFAFPVALTAAYCLYRGSEFVIRRTKNLRGEKFNYMKVVVGVSLGLVLVTGYTSGWLMASNIGTSLDDSWYNSLIWLRDNTAEDAVVLEWWDYGWWFHYVGKKITLVDGGYHDQVPTQDIAKFYTEPISNRSLNFLKHYNITYVMVSPDLIPKFGAMSKIANWGAKVDVLPTFTLTNNYQEGSKTLLEYSLGGEKILFAYNIVQEANYTGMANITAMIKSGMGQAYISHVGIGNQVIPVEKPNSIDGMAYMAGNAVVFIPGPVRECMFVRLYLFDAAGLE
;
A
#
# COMPACT_ATOMS: atom_id res chain seq x y z
N MET A 1 29.63 -31.38 24.40
CA MET A 1 29.05 -30.10 24.88
C MET A 1 29.78 -28.88 24.31
N GLU A 2 31.10 -28.77 24.44
CA GLU A 2 31.87 -27.60 23.96
C GLU A 2 31.85 -27.39 22.44
N ASN A 3 31.92 -28.47 21.65
CA ASN A 3 31.76 -28.40 20.18
C ASN A 3 30.37 -27.91 19.76
N VAL A 4 29.33 -28.31 20.48
CA VAL A 4 27.93 -27.88 20.24
C VAL A 4 27.79 -26.41 20.61
N TYR A 5 28.33 -25.98 21.75
CA TYR A 5 28.32 -24.58 22.16
C TYR A 5 29.05 -23.67 21.16
N ASN A 6 30.23 -24.07 20.70
CA ASN A 6 31.00 -23.32 19.70
C ASN A 6 30.29 -23.25 18.35
N PHE A 7 29.63 -24.34 17.93
CA PHE A 7 28.79 -24.37 16.74
C PHE A 7 27.61 -23.40 16.86
N LEU A 8 26.83 -23.49 17.94
CA LEU A 8 25.70 -22.60 18.21
C LEU A 8 26.14 -21.14 18.28
N LYS A 9 27.25 -20.84 18.94
CA LYS A 9 27.80 -19.48 19.03
C LYS A 9 28.25 -18.93 17.68
N LYS A 10 28.78 -19.76 16.78
CA LYS A 10 29.20 -19.34 15.43
C LYS A 10 27.99 -19.11 14.50
N HIS A 11 26.93 -19.91 14.67
CA HIS A 11 25.78 -19.96 13.78
C HIS A 11 24.49 -19.38 14.39
N TYR A 12 24.55 -18.71 15.54
CA TYR A 12 23.38 -18.16 16.25
C TYR A 12 22.46 -17.35 15.33
N TRP A 13 23.05 -16.54 14.43
CA TRP A 13 22.32 -15.68 13.51
C TRP A 13 21.45 -16.48 12.52
N VAL A 14 21.86 -17.70 12.16
CA VAL A 14 21.07 -18.57 11.28
C VAL A 14 19.84 -19.06 12.04
N PHE A 15 20.01 -19.53 13.27
CA PHE A 15 18.91 -20.00 14.11
C PHE A 15 17.92 -18.87 14.43
N CYS A 16 18.42 -17.68 14.78
CA CYS A 16 17.57 -16.51 14.98
C CYS A 16 16.81 -16.13 13.71
N LEU A 17 17.47 -16.15 12.54
CA LEU A 17 16.81 -15.85 11.28
C LEU A 17 15.73 -16.88 10.95
N ILE A 18 16.01 -18.18 11.09
CA ILE A 18 15.02 -19.25 10.89
C ILE A 18 13.82 -19.04 11.82
N PHE A 19 14.04 -18.75 13.10
CA PHE A 19 12.96 -18.47 14.04
C PHE A 19 12.13 -17.25 13.61
N ILE A 20 12.78 -16.16 13.21
CA ILE A 20 12.10 -14.96 12.69
C ILE A 20 11.26 -15.29 11.46
N LEU A 21 11.76 -16.12 10.54
CA LEU A 21 11.03 -16.53 9.34
C LEU A 21 9.81 -17.39 9.67
N LEU A 22 9.94 -18.32 10.63
CA LEU A 22 8.81 -19.13 11.12
C LEU A 22 7.74 -18.23 11.75
N VAL A 23 8.13 -17.26 12.57
CA VAL A 23 7.19 -16.28 13.14
C VAL A 23 6.56 -15.42 12.04
N ALA A 24 7.33 -14.96 11.06
CA ALA A 24 6.84 -14.15 9.95
C ALA A 24 5.81 -14.89 9.09
N PHE A 25 6.07 -16.17 8.80
CA PHE A 25 5.16 -17.04 8.07
C PHE A 25 3.91 -17.35 8.89
N TYR A 26 4.06 -17.67 10.18
CA TYR A 26 2.94 -17.91 11.10
C TYR A 26 2.00 -16.70 11.15
N LEU A 27 2.51 -15.50 11.42
CA LEU A 27 1.69 -14.28 11.51
C LEU A 27 0.93 -14.00 10.20
N ARG A 28 1.61 -14.11 9.05
CA ARG A 28 0.99 -13.93 7.73
C ARG A 28 0.03 -15.06 7.37
N GLY A 29 0.20 -16.23 7.98
CA GLY A 29 -0.62 -17.42 7.77
C GLY A 29 -1.91 -17.44 8.57
N ILE A 30 -2.00 -16.73 9.70
CA ILE A 30 -3.19 -16.68 10.57
C ILE A 30 -4.49 -16.47 9.77
N PRO A 31 -4.58 -15.48 8.85
CA PRO A 31 -5.82 -15.24 8.12
C PRO A 31 -6.25 -16.42 7.25
N GLY A 32 -5.30 -17.17 6.69
CA GLY A 32 -5.56 -18.30 5.80
C GLY A 32 -6.32 -19.44 6.49
N THR A 33 -6.20 -19.56 7.82
CA THR A 33 -6.96 -20.56 8.61
C THR A 33 -8.45 -20.27 8.69
N LYS A 34 -8.87 -19.05 8.32
CA LYS A 34 -10.26 -18.59 8.33
C LYS A 34 -10.88 -18.55 6.94
N LEU A 35 -10.11 -18.88 5.91
CA LEU A 35 -10.57 -18.83 4.52
C LEU A 35 -11.03 -20.22 4.10
N THR A 36 -12.19 -20.27 3.48
CA THR A 36 -12.80 -21.48 2.93
C THR A 36 -13.04 -21.28 1.44
N TYR A 37 -12.74 -22.27 0.61
CA TYR A 37 -12.95 -22.15 -0.84
C TYR A 37 -14.42 -21.76 -1.13
N PRO A 38 -14.69 -20.77 -2.00
CA PRO A 38 -13.76 -20.01 -2.85
C PRO A 38 -13.37 -18.63 -2.27
N GLN A 39 -13.55 -18.39 -0.98
CA GLN A 39 -13.31 -17.10 -0.32
C GLN A 39 -11.81 -16.78 -0.21
N LEU A 40 -11.45 -15.57 -0.61
CA LEU A 40 -10.15 -14.93 -0.46
C LEU A 40 -10.28 -13.65 0.39
N GLN A 41 -9.15 -12.96 0.62
CA GLN A 41 -9.18 -11.62 1.21
C GLN A 41 -9.52 -10.56 0.16
N ALA A 42 -10.06 -9.42 0.59
CA ALA A 42 -10.29 -8.23 -0.25
C ALA A 42 -11.09 -8.54 -1.53
N ILE A 43 -10.97 -7.66 -2.55
CA ILE A 43 -11.69 -7.80 -3.83
C ILE A 43 -10.72 -8.13 -4.96
N ASP A 44 -9.61 -7.39 -5.08
CA ASP A 44 -8.60 -7.58 -6.12
C ASP A 44 -7.99 -9.00 -6.19
N PRO A 45 -7.80 -9.75 -5.08
CA PRO A 45 -7.24 -11.10 -5.15
C PRO A 45 -8.03 -12.07 -6.02
N TYR A 46 -9.35 -11.88 -6.15
CA TYR A 46 -10.20 -12.70 -7.00
C TYR A 46 -9.87 -12.56 -8.48
N PHE A 47 -9.38 -11.40 -8.92
CA PHE A 47 -8.91 -11.20 -10.29
C PHE A 47 -7.67 -12.04 -10.58
N PHE A 48 -6.61 -11.88 -9.78
CA PHE A 48 -5.35 -12.61 -9.98
C PHE A 48 -5.54 -14.12 -9.84
N PHE A 49 -6.40 -14.55 -8.91
CA PHE A 49 -6.75 -15.94 -8.75
C PHE A 49 -7.43 -16.52 -9.99
N ARG A 50 -8.44 -15.84 -10.53
CA ARG A 50 -9.14 -16.20 -11.78
C ARG A 50 -8.19 -16.21 -12.98
N MET A 51 -7.29 -15.23 -13.09
CA MET A 51 -6.30 -15.19 -14.17
C MET A 51 -5.35 -16.40 -14.09
N GLY A 52 -5.00 -16.84 -12.89
CA GLY A 52 -4.21 -18.06 -12.69
C GLY A 52 -4.95 -19.32 -13.11
N GLU A 53 -6.22 -19.47 -12.72
CA GLU A 53 -7.06 -20.60 -13.18
C GLU A 53 -7.19 -20.62 -14.70
N TYR A 54 -7.49 -19.46 -15.31
CA TYR A 54 -7.61 -19.35 -16.76
C TYR A 54 -6.30 -19.76 -17.46
N TYR A 55 -5.15 -19.36 -16.92
CA TYR A 55 -3.85 -19.75 -17.45
C TYR A 55 -3.57 -21.26 -17.28
N ILE A 56 -3.99 -21.87 -16.16
CA ILE A 56 -3.86 -23.32 -15.95
C ILE A 56 -4.70 -24.08 -16.99
N GLU A 57 -5.90 -23.59 -17.29
CA GLU A 57 -6.81 -24.22 -18.25
C GLU A 57 -6.39 -24.01 -19.71
N ASN A 58 -5.93 -22.81 -20.07
CA ASN A 58 -5.74 -22.39 -21.47
C ASN A 58 -4.28 -22.19 -21.88
N GLY A 59 -3.34 -22.14 -20.93
CA GLY A 59 -1.91 -21.91 -21.18
C GLY A 59 -1.53 -20.46 -21.53
N GLN A 60 -2.47 -19.52 -21.53
CA GLN A 60 -2.26 -18.11 -21.82
C GLN A 60 -3.28 -17.22 -21.08
N PHE A 61 -3.00 -15.92 -20.98
CA PHE A 61 -3.96 -14.93 -20.46
C PHE A 61 -4.99 -14.56 -21.54
N PRO A 62 -6.22 -14.15 -21.16
CA PRO A 62 -7.25 -13.82 -22.13
C PRO A 62 -6.95 -12.49 -22.84
N GLU A 63 -6.93 -12.51 -24.17
CA GLU A 63 -6.86 -11.29 -25.00
C GLU A 63 -8.18 -10.50 -24.98
N ASN A 64 -9.30 -11.16 -24.66
CA ASN A 64 -10.60 -10.54 -24.48
C ASN A 64 -11.32 -11.19 -23.29
N ASP A 65 -11.46 -10.45 -22.21
CA ASP A 65 -12.14 -10.91 -20.99
C ASP A 65 -13.63 -10.56 -21.00
N TYR A 66 -14.45 -11.44 -21.56
CA TYR A 66 -15.89 -11.21 -21.77
C TYR A 66 -16.73 -11.04 -20.49
N LEU A 67 -16.18 -11.33 -19.31
CA LEU A 67 -16.88 -11.10 -18.05
C LEU A 67 -16.94 -9.61 -17.67
N ALA A 68 -16.04 -8.79 -18.22
CA ALA A 68 -16.05 -7.34 -18.03
C ALA A 68 -16.25 -6.63 -19.37
N ARG A 69 -17.36 -5.93 -19.57
CA ARG A 69 -17.64 -5.28 -20.87
C ARG A 69 -16.84 -4.01 -21.10
N TRP A 70 -16.56 -3.22 -20.05
CA TRP A 70 -15.86 -1.93 -20.13
C TRP A 70 -16.46 -0.98 -21.18
N GLY A 71 -17.78 -1.05 -21.38
CA GLY A 71 -18.51 -0.29 -22.40
C GLY A 71 -18.28 -0.77 -23.84
N THR A 72 -17.48 -1.82 -24.07
CA THR A 72 -17.34 -2.49 -25.37
C THR A 72 -18.34 -3.63 -25.45
N TYR A 73 -19.35 -3.52 -26.30
CA TYR A 73 -20.33 -4.60 -26.52
C TYR A 73 -20.45 -4.94 -28.01
N PRO A 74 -20.28 -6.21 -28.43
CA PRO A 74 -19.76 -7.36 -27.66
C PRO A 74 -18.23 -7.29 -27.57
N GLY A 75 -17.66 -7.19 -26.36
CA GLY A 75 -16.21 -7.11 -26.14
C GLY A 75 -15.83 -7.20 -24.68
N GLY A 76 -14.53 -7.35 -24.43
CA GLY A 76 -13.93 -7.30 -23.10
C GLY A 76 -12.47 -6.87 -23.21
N PRO A 77 -11.85 -6.43 -22.10
CA PRO A 77 -10.48 -5.93 -22.14
C PRO A 77 -9.45 -7.02 -22.40
N ASP A 78 -8.32 -6.60 -22.97
CA ASP A 78 -7.11 -7.40 -23.05
C ASP A 78 -6.41 -7.46 -21.69
N ARG A 79 -6.29 -8.68 -21.15
CA ARG A 79 -5.65 -8.94 -19.85
C ARG A 79 -4.21 -9.42 -19.96
N THR A 80 -3.65 -9.55 -21.16
CA THR A 80 -2.28 -10.05 -21.36
C THR A 80 -1.23 -9.16 -20.72
N GLY A 81 -1.51 -7.85 -20.61
CA GLY A 81 -0.64 -6.84 -19.99
C GLY A 81 -0.89 -6.57 -18.51
N ASP A 82 -1.90 -7.17 -17.89
CA ASP A 82 -2.32 -6.87 -16.51
C ASP A 82 -1.42 -7.56 -15.46
N PHE A 83 -0.21 -7.00 -15.30
CA PHE A 83 0.81 -7.46 -14.36
C PHE A 83 1.10 -8.97 -14.44
N PRO A 84 1.47 -9.49 -15.62
CA PRO A 84 1.53 -10.93 -15.87
C PRO A 84 2.51 -11.65 -14.93
N LEU A 85 3.60 -10.99 -14.53
CA LEU A 85 4.58 -11.61 -13.64
C LEU A 85 4.03 -11.86 -12.23
N THR A 86 3.04 -11.09 -11.78
CA THR A 86 2.35 -11.33 -10.52
C THR A 86 1.73 -12.73 -10.54
N THR A 87 0.81 -13.00 -11.47
CA THR A 87 0.12 -14.29 -11.58
C THR A 87 1.09 -15.43 -11.92
N LEU A 88 2.02 -15.20 -12.86
CA LEU A 88 3.02 -16.20 -13.24
C LEU A 88 3.91 -16.62 -12.06
N SER A 89 4.22 -15.72 -11.13
CA SER A 89 5.02 -16.07 -9.94
C SER A 89 4.30 -17.08 -9.03
N TYR A 90 2.98 -16.95 -8.88
CA TYR A 90 2.16 -17.93 -8.15
C TYR A 90 2.01 -19.23 -8.94
N LEU A 91 1.86 -19.16 -10.28
CA LEU A 91 1.82 -20.35 -11.13
C LEU A 91 3.12 -21.15 -11.09
N VAL A 92 4.28 -20.49 -11.04
CA VAL A 92 5.57 -21.17 -10.83
C VAL A 92 5.57 -21.91 -9.50
N LEU A 93 5.04 -21.33 -8.42
CA LEU A 93 4.90 -22.05 -7.14
C LEU A 93 3.97 -23.26 -7.29
N TYR A 94 2.82 -23.10 -7.95
CA TYR A 94 1.87 -24.18 -8.19
C TYR A 94 2.50 -25.34 -8.98
N TYR A 95 3.04 -25.08 -10.18
CA TYR A 95 3.65 -26.10 -11.03
C TYR A 95 4.90 -26.74 -10.42
N THR A 96 5.60 -26.03 -9.53
CA THR A 96 6.75 -26.59 -8.81
C THR A 96 6.31 -27.52 -7.68
N LEU A 97 5.23 -27.18 -6.94
CA LEU A 97 4.82 -27.91 -5.74
C LEU A 97 3.81 -29.02 -6.00
N ASN A 98 2.85 -28.79 -6.89
CA ASN A 98 1.75 -29.70 -7.18
C ASN A 98 2.22 -31.13 -7.52
N PRO A 99 3.24 -31.36 -8.38
CA PRO A 99 3.69 -32.72 -8.72
C PRO A 99 4.22 -33.55 -7.55
N PHE A 100 4.72 -32.89 -6.48
CA PHE A 100 5.33 -33.57 -5.33
C PHE A 100 4.40 -33.64 -4.12
N THR A 101 3.39 -32.79 -4.06
CA THR A 101 2.58 -32.58 -2.85
C THR A 101 1.08 -32.78 -3.08
N GLY A 102 0.60 -32.72 -4.32
CA GLY A 102 -0.83 -32.73 -4.64
C GLY A 102 -1.57 -31.45 -4.23
N ILE A 103 -0.84 -30.38 -3.88
CA ILE A 103 -1.41 -29.08 -3.49
C ILE A 103 -2.20 -28.47 -4.65
N ASP A 104 -3.43 -28.04 -4.39
CA ASP A 104 -4.30 -27.38 -5.37
C ASP A 104 -3.96 -25.90 -5.59
N TRP A 105 -4.57 -25.30 -6.61
CA TRP A 105 -4.37 -23.88 -6.93
C TRP A 105 -4.90 -22.95 -5.82
N TYR A 106 -6.00 -23.32 -5.16
CA TYR A 106 -6.57 -22.53 -4.07
C TYR A 106 -5.61 -22.37 -2.89
N PHE A 107 -4.94 -23.46 -2.50
CA PHE A 107 -3.91 -23.43 -1.48
C PHE A 107 -2.77 -22.47 -1.85
N ILE A 108 -2.37 -22.40 -3.12
CA ILE A 108 -1.37 -21.44 -3.58
C ILE A 108 -1.90 -19.99 -3.49
N GLY A 109 -3.15 -19.76 -3.87
CA GLY A 109 -3.82 -18.45 -3.72
C GLY A 109 -3.91 -18.00 -2.26
N VAL A 110 -4.14 -18.93 -1.34
CA VAL A 110 -4.19 -18.65 0.10
C VAL A 110 -2.79 -18.49 0.68
N TRP A 111 -1.88 -19.45 0.53
CA TRP A 111 -0.62 -19.47 1.28
C TRP A 111 0.58 -18.85 0.55
N GLY A 112 0.50 -18.72 -0.78
CA GLY A 112 1.54 -18.09 -1.60
C GLY A 112 1.90 -16.66 -1.16
N PRO A 113 0.92 -15.76 -0.89
CA PRO A 113 1.21 -14.41 -0.42
C PRO A 113 1.98 -14.39 0.90
N ALA A 114 1.61 -15.26 1.85
CA ALA A 114 2.31 -15.39 3.13
C ALA A 114 3.75 -15.89 2.95
N PHE A 115 3.99 -16.80 2.01
CA PHE A 115 5.32 -17.26 1.64
C PHE A 115 6.18 -16.13 1.05
N PHE A 116 5.65 -15.35 0.09
CA PHE A 116 6.37 -14.20 -0.44
C PHE A 116 6.61 -13.12 0.61
N GLY A 117 5.64 -12.87 1.50
CA GLY A 117 5.82 -11.97 2.65
C GLY A 117 6.92 -12.42 3.60
N MET A 118 7.08 -13.73 3.85
CA MET A 118 8.21 -14.30 4.59
C MET A 118 9.53 -14.06 3.83
N LEU A 119 9.56 -14.19 2.50
CA LEU A 119 10.75 -13.90 1.70
C LEU A 119 11.16 -12.42 1.79
N GLN A 120 10.22 -11.48 1.89
CA GLN A 120 10.55 -10.07 2.15
C GLN A 120 11.33 -9.89 3.46
N VAL A 121 10.93 -10.64 4.51
CA VAL A 121 11.62 -10.67 5.81
C VAL A 121 13.02 -11.31 5.70
N LEU A 122 13.18 -12.34 4.87
CA LEU A 122 14.48 -12.92 4.58
C LEU A 122 15.41 -11.91 3.91
N PHE A 123 14.94 -11.22 2.88
CA PHE A 123 15.78 -10.30 2.12
C PHE A 123 16.06 -9.00 2.86
N ILE A 124 15.15 -8.49 3.71
CA ILE A 124 15.45 -7.30 4.51
C ILE A 124 16.60 -7.55 5.51
N TYR A 125 16.78 -8.78 6.00
CA TYR A 125 17.95 -9.16 6.79
C TYR A 125 19.25 -8.89 6.00
N PHE A 126 19.30 -9.33 4.74
CA PHE A 126 20.49 -9.14 3.91
C PHE A 126 20.72 -7.67 3.57
N LEU A 127 19.66 -6.91 3.30
CA LEU A 127 19.76 -5.47 3.04
C LEU A 127 20.30 -4.72 4.27
N GLY A 128 19.72 -4.95 5.45
CA GLY A 128 20.18 -4.33 6.70
C GLY A 128 21.60 -4.74 7.09
N LYS A 129 21.93 -6.02 6.94
CA LYS A 129 23.30 -6.51 7.16
C LYS A 129 24.29 -5.84 6.22
N GLU A 130 23.96 -5.71 4.94
CA GLU A 130 24.82 -5.09 3.95
C GLU A 130 24.98 -3.59 4.24
N LEU A 131 23.90 -2.83 4.46
CA LEU A 131 23.98 -1.39 4.74
C LEU A 131 24.85 -1.06 5.95
N PHE A 132 24.73 -1.83 7.05
CA PHE A 132 25.39 -1.49 8.31
C PHE A 132 26.60 -2.35 8.66
N ASN A 133 26.94 -3.35 7.83
CA ASN A 133 28.00 -4.34 8.07
C ASN A 133 27.88 -5.09 9.42
N LYS A 134 26.64 -5.30 9.89
CA LYS A 134 26.34 -5.93 11.19
C LYS A 134 25.21 -6.94 11.04
N LYS A 135 25.42 -8.17 11.48
CA LYS A 135 24.40 -9.24 11.38
C LYS A 135 23.22 -8.95 12.30
N GLU A 136 23.51 -8.36 13.46
CA GLU A 136 22.57 -8.00 14.51
C GLU A 136 21.56 -6.97 14.02
N VAL A 137 22.01 -5.96 13.25
CA VAL A 137 21.11 -4.98 12.62
C VAL A 137 20.23 -5.64 11.57
N GLY A 138 20.77 -6.56 10.77
CA GLY A 138 19.97 -7.37 9.85
C GLY A 138 18.89 -8.19 10.56
N LEU A 139 19.24 -8.86 11.67
CA LEU A 139 18.29 -9.67 12.45
C LEU A 139 17.18 -8.81 13.06
N LEU A 140 17.53 -7.65 13.62
CA LEU A 140 16.55 -6.71 14.16
C LEU A 140 15.65 -6.12 13.06
N ALA A 141 16.19 -5.88 11.86
CA ALA A 141 15.39 -5.40 10.72
C ALA A 141 14.39 -6.46 10.26
N ALA A 142 14.82 -7.71 10.16
CA ALA A 142 13.95 -8.84 9.83
C ALA A 142 12.89 -9.07 10.92
N ALA A 143 13.28 -9.05 12.20
CA ALA A 143 12.34 -9.16 13.31
C ALA A 143 11.29 -8.04 13.25
N SER A 144 11.72 -6.78 13.08
CA SER A 144 10.82 -5.63 12.97
C SER A 144 9.82 -5.80 11.82
N LEU A 145 10.29 -6.13 10.61
CA LEU A 145 9.42 -6.32 9.44
C LEU A 145 8.50 -7.54 9.56
N ALA A 146 8.87 -8.54 10.36
CA ALA A 146 8.06 -9.74 10.54
C ALA A 146 6.69 -9.44 11.16
N PHE A 147 6.60 -8.44 12.05
CA PHE A 147 5.38 -8.13 12.81
C PHE A 147 4.86 -6.69 12.63
N VAL A 148 5.44 -5.86 11.75
CA VAL A 148 4.91 -4.51 11.47
C VAL A 148 3.46 -4.62 10.98
N PRO A 149 2.47 -4.02 11.68
CA PRO A 149 1.07 -4.09 11.29
C PRO A 149 0.83 -3.60 9.84
N GLY A 150 1.47 -2.50 9.47
CA GLY A 150 1.35 -1.81 8.20
C GLY A 150 1.88 -2.56 6.98
N ILE A 151 2.45 -3.76 7.12
CA ILE A 151 2.71 -4.63 5.96
C ILE A 151 1.76 -5.82 5.90
N LEU A 152 1.23 -6.27 7.04
CA LEU A 152 0.46 -7.52 7.14
C LEU A 152 -0.82 -7.51 6.28
N TYR A 153 -1.49 -6.36 6.11
CA TYR A 153 -2.70 -6.29 5.27
C TYR A 153 -2.47 -6.53 3.77
N ARG A 154 -1.21 -6.49 3.29
CA ARG A 154 -0.86 -6.68 1.86
C ARG A 154 -0.06 -7.93 1.56
N VAL A 155 0.41 -8.65 2.58
CA VAL A 155 1.30 -9.81 2.39
C VAL A 155 0.89 -11.01 3.24
N SER A 156 -0.38 -11.08 3.63
CA SER A 156 -0.95 -12.19 4.41
C SER A 156 -1.74 -13.15 3.53
N ALA A 157 -2.03 -14.31 4.09
CA ALA A 157 -2.63 -15.43 3.39
C ALA A 157 -4.02 -15.10 2.82
N GLY A 158 -4.24 -15.33 1.53
CA GLY A 158 -5.46 -14.97 0.79
C GLY A 158 -5.40 -13.62 0.09
N PHE A 159 -4.30 -12.87 0.22
CA PHE A 159 -4.06 -11.60 -0.49
C PHE A 159 -3.16 -11.84 -1.73
N ILE A 160 -3.65 -12.62 -2.69
CA ILE A 160 -2.94 -12.89 -3.96
C ILE A 160 -2.96 -11.65 -4.86
N GLU A 161 -1.92 -10.83 -4.73
CA GLU A 161 -1.79 -9.54 -5.42
C GLU A 161 -0.30 -9.29 -5.81
N LYS A 162 0.01 -8.12 -6.38
CA LYS A 162 1.34 -7.65 -6.75
C LYS A 162 2.23 -7.28 -5.58
N GLU A 163 1.69 -6.81 -4.47
CA GLU A 163 2.50 -6.35 -3.33
C GLU A 163 3.44 -7.43 -2.72
N PRO A 164 2.99 -8.69 -2.49
CA PRO A 164 3.84 -9.76 -1.96
C PRO A 164 5.11 -10.01 -2.78
N ILE A 165 5.00 -10.21 -4.09
CA ILE A 165 6.17 -10.48 -4.95
C ILE A 165 6.93 -9.19 -5.29
N GLY A 166 6.22 -8.06 -5.46
CA GLY A 166 6.82 -6.76 -5.72
C GLY A 166 7.78 -6.32 -4.61
N GLY A 167 7.42 -6.56 -3.35
CA GLY A 167 8.30 -6.29 -2.21
C GLY A 167 9.55 -7.17 -2.18
N VAL A 168 9.46 -8.44 -2.60
CA VAL A 168 10.62 -9.34 -2.69
C VAL A 168 11.61 -8.81 -3.74
N LEU A 169 11.10 -8.52 -4.95
CA LEU A 169 11.91 -8.03 -6.06
C LEU A 169 12.55 -6.68 -5.75
N MET A 170 11.81 -5.78 -5.10
CA MET A 170 12.32 -4.50 -4.60
C MET A 170 13.55 -4.69 -3.71
N VAL A 171 13.42 -5.48 -2.63
CA VAL A 171 14.51 -5.63 -1.65
C VAL A 171 15.73 -6.30 -2.28
N ILE A 172 15.54 -7.30 -3.15
CA ILE A 172 16.66 -7.93 -3.89
C ILE A 172 17.37 -6.92 -4.79
N GLY A 173 16.61 -6.12 -5.57
CA GLY A 173 17.16 -5.06 -6.40
C GLY A 173 17.98 -4.05 -5.58
N LEU A 174 17.46 -3.65 -4.41
CA LEU A 174 18.17 -2.75 -3.49
C LEU A 174 19.42 -3.39 -2.88
N ILE A 175 19.42 -4.69 -2.54
CA ILE A 175 20.63 -5.40 -2.06
C ILE A 175 21.74 -5.31 -3.10
N PHE A 176 21.42 -5.62 -4.36
CA PHE A 176 22.40 -5.56 -5.44
C PHE A 176 22.89 -4.14 -5.68
N PHE A 177 21.99 -3.15 -5.66
CA PHE A 177 22.37 -1.75 -5.79
C PHE A 177 23.31 -1.29 -4.65
N VAL A 178 23.01 -1.66 -3.40
CA VAL A 178 23.87 -1.36 -2.23
C VAL A 178 25.24 -2.04 -2.35
N LYS A 179 25.27 -3.31 -2.76
CA LYS A 179 26.54 -4.01 -3.02
C LYS A 179 27.37 -3.32 -4.11
N ALA A 180 26.71 -2.78 -5.13
CA ALA A 180 27.37 -2.09 -6.23
C ALA A 180 28.04 -0.79 -5.77
N PHE A 181 27.37 0.06 -4.98
CA PHE A 181 27.94 1.36 -4.61
C PHE A 181 28.90 1.33 -3.41
N LYS A 182 28.88 0.28 -2.58
CA LYS A 182 29.74 0.17 -1.38
C LYS A 182 31.20 -0.25 -1.66
N GLU A 183 31.49 -0.81 -2.82
CA GLU A 183 32.80 -1.37 -3.20
C GLU A 183 33.84 -0.22 -3.36
N LYS A 184 35.09 -0.32 -2.85
CA LYS A 184 35.94 0.89 -2.58
C LYS A 184 37.11 1.30 -3.53
N THR A 185 37.70 0.47 -4.40
CA THR A 185 38.82 0.88 -5.31
C THR A 185 38.78 0.34 -6.75
N ILE A 186 38.85 1.23 -7.77
CA ILE A 186 39.03 0.89 -9.21
C ILE A 186 40.33 1.46 -9.75
N GLU A 187 41.01 0.64 -10.56
CA GLU A 187 42.14 1.00 -11.41
C GLU A 187 41.74 1.72 -12.72
N LYS A 188 42.63 2.59 -13.22
CA LYS A 188 42.36 3.63 -14.23
C LYS A 188 41.93 3.18 -15.65
N ASN A 189 41.97 1.89 -16.01
CA ASN A 189 42.00 1.48 -17.43
C ASN A 189 40.85 0.57 -17.93
N VAL A 190 39.70 0.49 -17.24
CA VAL A 190 38.56 -0.34 -17.73
C VAL A 190 37.62 0.48 -18.61
N THR A 191 37.47 0.10 -19.89
CA THR A 191 36.53 0.68 -20.85
C THR A 191 35.23 -0.13 -20.95
N LEU A 192 34.12 0.55 -21.26
CA LEU A 192 32.77 -0.04 -21.39
C LEU A 192 32.72 -1.21 -22.41
N GLY A 193 33.50 -1.12 -23.49
CA GLY A 193 33.56 -2.15 -24.53
C GLY A 193 34.23 -3.46 -24.10
N TYR A 194 35.12 -3.44 -23.11
CA TYR A 194 35.73 -4.65 -22.56
C TYR A 194 34.77 -5.40 -21.62
N ILE A 195 33.97 -4.64 -20.86
CA ILE A 195 32.98 -5.16 -19.91
C ILE A 195 31.87 -5.95 -20.64
N ILE A 196 31.46 -5.49 -21.82
CA ILE A 196 30.43 -6.14 -22.65
C ILE A 196 30.94 -7.48 -23.24
N ARG A 197 32.24 -7.60 -23.52
CA ARG A 197 32.81 -8.77 -24.23
C ARG A 197 33.16 -9.96 -23.34
N HIS A 198 33.23 -9.79 -22.01
CA HIS A 198 33.67 -10.86 -21.09
C HIS A 198 32.80 -11.00 -19.83
N PRO A 199 31.48 -11.29 -19.96
CA PRO A 199 30.60 -11.45 -18.80
C PRO A 199 30.95 -12.67 -17.92
N LEU A 200 31.50 -13.74 -18.52
CA LEU A 200 31.81 -15.01 -17.83
C LEU A 200 33.20 -15.05 -17.16
N ALA A 201 34.09 -14.09 -17.46
CA ALA A 201 35.40 -14.00 -16.79
C ALA A 201 35.30 -13.68 -15.29
N ILE A 202 34.08 -13.41 -14.79
CA ILE A 202 33.74 -13.11 -13.41
C ILE A 202 33.67 -14.37 -12.53
N LEU A 203 33.40 -15.55 -13.12
CA LEU A 203 33.19 -16.82 -12.41
C LEU A 203 34.44 -17.70 -12.31
N HIS A 204 35.46 -17.44 -13.13
CA HIS A 204 36.72 -18.15 -13.07
C HIS A 204 37.84 -17.20 -12.65
N LYS A 205 38.60 -17.61 -11.62
CA LYS A 205 39.89 -17.00 -11.26
C LYS A 205 40.86 -17.23 -12.42
N THR A 206 40.74 -16.46 -13.49
CA THR A 206 41.83 -16.25 -14.44
C THR A 206 42.58 -14.99 -14.01
N ASN A 207 43.89 -14.96 -14.31
CA ASN A 207 44.90 -13.97 -13.87
C ASN A 207 44.52 -12.50 -14.12
N LEU A 208 43.55 -11.97 -13.37
CA LEU A 208 43.11 -10.58 -13.37
C LEU A 208 43.56 -9.94 -12.06
N GLU A 209 44.18 -8.76 -12.15
CA GLU A 209 44.52 -7.91 -11.00
C GLU A 209 43.29 -7.74 -10.08
N GLU A 210 43.48 -7.84 -8.75
CA GLU A 210 42.39 -7.85 -7.75
C GLU A 210 41.41 -6.67 -7.88
N GLU A 211 41.85 -5.53 -8.44
CA GLU A 211 41.01 -4.35 -8.65
C GLU A 211 40.09 -4.43 -9.88
N ARG A 212 40.48 -5.14 -10.95
CA ARG A 212 39.63 -5.32 -12.16
C ARG A 212 38.41 -6.18 -11.85
N ILE A 213 38.59 -7.21 -11.03
CA ILE A 213 37.51 -8.08 -10.55
C ILE A 213 36.46 -7.28 -9.77
N LYS A 214 36.88 -6.27 -8.99
CA LYS A 214 35.96 -5.44 -8.20
C LYS A 214 35.11 -4.49 -9.06
N THR A 215 35.65 -3.95 -10.17
CA THR A 215 34.88 -3.16 -11.15
C THR A 215 33.80 -3.99 -11.82
N LEU A 216 34.18 -5.18 -12.31
CA LEU A 216 33.24 -6.10 -12.96
C LEU A 216 32.12 -6.52 -12.02
N LYS A 217 32.44 -6.79 -10.75
CA LYS A 217 31.42 -7.04 -9.71
C LYS A 217 30.48 -5.85 -9.51
N THR A 218 31.00 -4.62 -9.51
CA THR A 218 30.16 -3.41 -9.37
C THR A 218 29.17 -3.27 -10.52
N VAL A 219 29.63 -3.46 -11.76
CA VAL A 219 28.77 -3.42 -12.95
C VAL A 219 27.78 -4.58 -12.96
N LEU A 220 28.21 -5.78 -12.61
CA LEU A 220 27.31 -6.93 -12.50
C LEU A 220 26.23 -6.71 -11.45
N TYR A 221 26.57 -6.19 -10.28
CA TYR A 221 25.58 -5.88 -9.25
C TYR A 221 24.65 -4.75 -9.67
N GLY A 222 25.14 -3.70 -10.33
CA GLY A 222 24.28 -2.66 -10.89
C GLY A 222 23.34 -3.22 -11.97
N PHE A 223 23.86 -4.05 -12.89
CA PHE A 223 23.06 -4.76 -13.89
C PHE A 223 21.97 -5.63 -13.25
N LEU A 224 22.33 -6.46 -12.26
CA LEU A 224 21.36 -7.28 -11.53
C LEU A 224 20.32 -6.42 -10.81
N ALA A 225 20.71 -5.29 -10.22
CA ALA A 225 19.75 -4.36 -9.63
C ALA A 225 18.71 -3.89 -10.67
N GLY A 226 19.14 -3.49 -11.87
CA GLY A 226 18.22 -3.10 -12.94
C GLY A 226 17.35 -4.25 -13.43
N VAL A 227 17.87 -5.47 -13.56
CA VAL A 227 17.08 -6.68 -13.90
C VAL A 227 15.96 -6.92 -12.89
N PHE A 228 16.27 -6.93 -11.59
CA PHE A 228 15.25 -7.14 -10.55
C PHE A 228 14.23 -6.01 -10.49
N LEU A 229 14.62 -4.77 -10.81
CA LEU A 229 13.68 -3.66 -10.93
C LEU A 229 12.79 -3.78 -12.17
N VAL A 230 13.25 -4.35 -13.28
CA VAL A 230 12.37 -4.67 -14.43
C VAL A 230 11.38 -5.77 -14.09
N LEU A 231 11.82 -6.82 -13.39
CA LEU A 231 10.92 -7.85 -12.88
C LEU A 231 9.87 -7.21 -11.95
N MET A 232 10.29 -6.30 -11.06
CA MET A 232 9.37 -5.54 -10.22
C MET A 232 8.40 -4.70 -11.05
N ALA A 233 8.85 -4.05 -12.14
CA ALA A 233 7.98 -3.26 -13.02
C ALA A 233 6.88 -4.08 -13.69
N ASN A 234 7.16 -5.35 -14.00
CA ASN A 234 6.19 -6.32 -14.56
C ASN A 234 5.20 -6.85 -13.51
N THR A 235 5.48 -6.61 -12.23
CA THR A 235 4.65 -6.99 -11.10
C THR A 235 3.83 -5.80 -10.61
N THR A 236 4.48 -4.64 -10.43
CA THR A 236 3.91 -3.47 -9.76
C THR A 236 4.45 -2.18 -10.36
N SER A 237 3.57 -1.18 -10.50
CA SER A 237 3.94 0.18 -10.92
C SER A 237 4.75 0.94 -9.85
N GLN A 238 4.84 0.41 -8.63
CA GLN A 238 5.59 1.00 -7.52
C GLN A 238 7.12 1.04 -7.76
N VAL A 239 7.62 0.36 -8.80
CA VAL A 239 9.02 0.48 -9.25
C VAL A 239 9.42 1.95 -9.51
N ARG A 240 8.48 2.80 -9.95
CA ARG A 240 8.68 4.24 -10.16
C ARG A 240 9.19 4.93 -8.90
N LEU A 241 8.67 4.51 -7.74
CA LEU A 241 9.04 5.06 -6.44
C LEU A 241 10.46 4.67 -6.05
N VAL A 242 10.86 3.43 -6.39
CA VAL A 242 12.21 2.92 -6.14
C VAL A 242 13.22 3.65 -7.03
N TRP A 243 12.88 3.93 -8.28
CA TRP A 243 13.72 4.72 -9.17
C TRP A 243 13.83 6.19 -8.73
N LEU A 244 12.73 6.81 -8.32
CA LEU A 244 12.76 8.16 -7.74
C LEU A 244 13.71 8.22 -6.54
N MET A 245 13.62 7.23 -5.64
CA MET A 245 14.51 7.11 -4.49
C MET A 245 15.98 6.95 -4.90
N ILE A 246 16.29 6.05 -5.84
CA ILE A 246 17.66 5.82 -6.33
C ILE A 246 18.23 7.10 -6.96
N GLY A 247 17.47 7.76 -7.82
CA GLY A 247 17.86 9.01 -8.48
C GLY A 247 18.10 10.13 -7.47
N ALA A 248 17.19 10.32 -6.51
CA ALA A 248 17.34 11.30 -5.43
C ALA A 248 18.59 11.02 -4.58
N PHE A 249 18.84 9.76 -4.22
CA PHE A 249 20.02 9.35 -3.47
C PHE A 249 21.31 9.71 -4.21
N VAL A 250 21.37 9.42 -5.51
CA VAL A 250 22.54 9.74 -6.35
C VAL A 250 22.73 11.25 -6.46
N MET A 251 21.66 11.99 -6.75
CA MET A 251 21.71 13.45 -6.86
C MET A 251 22.20 14.11 -5.57
N ILE A 252 21.61 13.75 -4.42
CA ILE A 252 22.01 14.27 -3.12
C ILE A 252 23.47 13.91 -2.82
N SER A 253 23.89 12.68 -3.13
CA SER A 253 25.29 12.27 -2.96
C SER A 253 26.23 13.12 -3.82
N LEU A 254 25.89 13.40 -5.08
CA LEU A 254 26.67 14.26 -5.97
C LEU A 254 26.75 15.71 -5.45
N LEU A 255 25.64 16.27 -4.95
CA LEU A 255 25.60 17.60 -4.35
C LEU A 255 26.46 17.68 -3.07
N LEU A 256 26.55 16.60 -2.31
CA LEU A 256 27.43 16.48 -1.15
C LEU A 256 28.89 16.15 -1.53
N ASN A 257 29.23 16.24 -2.82
CA ASN A 257 30.54 15.92 -3.38
C ASN A 257 30.98 14.47 -3.05
N LYS A 258 30.02 13.55 -2.94
CA LYS A 258 30.25 12.11 -2.76
C LYS A 258 30.16 11.42 -4.10
N TYR A 259 31.27 11.49 -4.81
CA TYR A 259 31.44 10.88 -6.13
C TYR A 259 32.49 9.75 -6.07
N SER A 260 32.21 8.67 -6.80
CA SER A 260 33.23 7.71 -7.20
C SER A 260 32.90 7.12 -8.58
N LYS A 261 33.92 6.70 -9.34
CA LYS A 261 33.71 6.04 -10.65
C LYS A 261 32.84 4.79 -10.53
N ARG A 262 33.00 4.01 -9.45
CA ARG A 262 32.15 2.86 -9.15
C ARG A 262 30.71 3.23 -8.94
N PHE A 263 30.47 4.28 -8.16
CA PHE A 263 29.12 4.73 -7.89
C PHE A 263 28.40 5.16 -9.17
N MET A 264 29.13 5.84 -10.07
CA MET A 264 28.66 6.12 -11.43
C MET A 264 28.36 4.84 -12.21
N PHE A 265 29.27 3.88 -12.27
CA PHE A 265 29.06 2.62 -13.01
C PHE A 265 27.92 1.77 -12.42
N ALA A 266 27.77 1.74 -11.09
CA ALA A 266 26.68 1.05 -10.41
C ALA A 266 25.31 1.61 -10.86
N HIS A 267 25.17 2.93 -10.87
CA HIS A 267 23.94 3.59 -11.29
C HIS A 267 23.70 3.46 -12.80
N LEU A 268 24.72 3.70 -13.61
CA LEU A 268 24.63 3.61 -15.07
C LEU A 268 24.25 2.20 -15.54
N SER A 269 24.85 1.16 -14.97
CA SER A 269 24.53 -0.22 -15.33
C SER A 269 23.12 -0.64 -14.89
N ALA A 270 22.64 -0.14 -13.75
CA ALA A 270 21.25 -0.35 -13.32
C ALA A 270 20.24 0.31 -14.27
N ILE A 271 20.49 1.56 -14.67
CA ILE A 271 19.60 2.28 -15.60
C ILE A 271 19.60 1.62 -16.98
N ILE A 272 20.77 1.31 -17.54
CA ILE A 272 20.87 0.72 -18.87
C ILE A 272 20.15 -0.64 -18.91
N SER A 273 20.42 -1.51 -17.93
CA SER A 273 19.76 -2.82 -17.87
C SER A 273 18.25 -2.68 -17.71
N TYR A 274 17.79 -1.71 -16.91
CA TYR A 274 16.36 -1.45 -16.77
C TYR A 274 15.71 -1.04 -18.08
N PHE A 275 16.25 -0.01 -18.75
CA PHE A 275 15.68 0.47 -20.01
C PHE A 275 15.70 -0.61 -21.09
N VAL A 276 16.85 -1.25 -21.33
CA VAL A 276 16.99 -2.27 -22.37
C VAL A 276 16.01 -3.42 -22.20
N LEU A 277 15.83 -3.92 -20.97
CA LEU A 277 14.93 -5.05 -20.71
C LEU A 277 13.46 -4.61 -20.60
N SER A 278 13.19 -3.37 -20.19
CA SER A 278 11.82 -2.85 -20.12
C SER A 278 11.13 -2.81 -21.48
N TYR A 279 11.87 -2.47 -22.56
CA TYR A 279 11.34 -2.49 -23.94
C TYR A 279 10.85 -3.87 -24.39
N ALA A 280 11.37 -4.95 -23.82
CA ALA A 280 11.00 -6.32 -24.19
C ALA A 280 9.84 -6.89 -23.37
N THR A 281 9.41 -6.23 -22.28
CA THR A 281 8.50 -6.85 -21.29
C THR A 281 7.30 -5.98 -20.91
N VAL A 282 7.44 -4.65 -20.85
CA VAL A 282 6.39 -3.72 -20.41
C VAL A 282 6.34 -2.53 -21.37
N LYS A 283 5.25 -1.73 -21.35
CA LYS A 283 5.33 -0.33 -21.80
C LYS A 283 6.43 0.37 -20.99
N PRO A 284 7.58 0.73 -21.59
CA PRO A 284 8.69 1.35 -20.86
C PRO A 284 8.20 2.64 -20.20
N MET A 285 8.75 2.95 -19.02
CA MET A 285 8.48 4.24 -18.38
C MET A 285 8.89 5.35 -19.34
N SER A 286 8.07 6.40 -19.41
CA SER A 286 8.34 7.50 -20.32
C SER A 286 9.65 8.16 -19.90
N MET A 287 10.50 8.52 -20.85
CA MET A 287 11.70 9.32 -20.56
C MET A 287 11.35 10.67 -19.93
N MET A 288 10.10 11.13 -20.11
CA MET A 288 9.57 12.36 -19.53
C MET A 288 8.95 12.17 -18.14
N ASP A 289 8.87 10.94 -17.62
CA ASP A 289 8.40 10.71 -16.25
C ASP A 289 9.40 11.29 -15.25
N VAL A 290 8.91 11.89 -14.15
CA VAL A 290 9.73 12.63 -13.17
C VAL A 290 10.82 11.74 -12.57
N ASP A 291 10.50 10.49 -12.25
CA ASP A 291 11.46 9.51 -11.74
C ASP A 291 12.60 9.27 -12.75
N MET A 292 12.30 9.17 -14.04
CA MET A 292 13.32 9.00 -15.08
C MET A 292 14.14 10.26 -15.32
N ILE A 293 13.51 11.44 -15.33
CA ILE A 293 14.21 12.73 -15.45
C ILE A 293 15.26 12.88 -14.34
N VAL A 294 14.91 12.57 -13.09
CA VAL A 294 15.85 12.66 -11.95
C VAL A 294 17.04 11.71 -12.14
N ASN A 295 16.80 10.49 -12.63
CA ASN A 295 17.85 9.50 -12.90
C ASN A 295 18.75 9.91 -14.08
N PHE A 296 18.17 10.44 -15.17
CA PHE A 296 18.96 10.95 -16.30
C PHE A 296 19.78 12.19 -15.92
N ALA A 297 19.22 13.10 -15.13
CA ALA A 297 19.96 14.23 -14.57
C ALA A 297 21.14 13.73 -13.72
N ALA A 298 20.94 12.71 -12.89
CA ALA A 298 22.00 12.09 -12.10
C ALA A 298 23.13 11.52 -12.98
N VAL A 299 22.78 10.82 -14.06
CA VAL A 299 23.76 10.32 -15.05
C VAL A 299 24.49 11.47 -15.74
N PHE A 300 23.78 12.53 -16.14
CA PHE A 300 24.39 13.72 -16.75
C PHE A 300 25.41 14.37 -15.80
N PHE A 301 25.04 14.60 -14.53
CA PHE A 301 25.95 15.19 -13.55
C PHE A 301 27.14 14.27 -13.22
N PHE A 302 26.96 12.95 -13.25
CA PHE A 302 28.07 12.01 -13.15
C PHE A 302 29.06 12.16 -14.31
N ILE A 303 28.57 12.20 -15.55
CA ILE A 303 29.39 12.34 -16.76
C ILE A 303 30.10 13.69 -16.75
N LEU A 304 29.37 14.76 -16.43
CA LEU A 304 29.92 16.11 -16.31
C LEU A 304 31.05 16.17 -15.29
N ARG A 305 30.81 15.62 -14.09
CA ARG A 305 31.82 15.55 -13.03
C ARG A 305 33.04 14.76 -13.47
N TYR A 306 32.83 13.61 -14.11
CA TYR A 306 33.91 12.79 -14.65
C TYR A 306 34.71 13.52 -15.73
N ALA A 307 34.05 14.24 -16.64
CA ALA A 307 34.70 14.99 -17.71
C ALA A 307 35.56 16.13 -17.16
N VAL A 308 35.03 16.92 -16.21
CA VAL A 308 35.77 18.00 -15.56
C VAL A 308 37.02 17.47 -14.85
N GLU A 309 36.92 16.33 -14.16
CA GLU A 309 38.06 15.70 -13.49
C GLU A 309 39.06 15.08 -14.47
N LYS A 310 38.59 14.41 -15.52
CA LYS A 310 39.45 13.72 -16.51
C LYS A 310 40.25 14.70 -17.37
N TYR A 311 39.62 15.77 -17.84
CA TYR A 311 40.23 16.74 -18.74
C TYR A 311 40.84 17.94 -18.00
N ASN A 312 40.83 17.94 -16.66
CA ASN A 312 41.31 19.04 -15.82
C ASN A 312 40.73 20.41 -16.23
N LEU A 313 39.43 20.45 -16.57
CA LEU A 313 38.77 21.65 -17.08
C LEU A 313 38.75 22.79 -16.04
N ILE A 314 38.82 22.45 -14.76
CA ILE A 314 38.78 23.38 -13.63
C ILE A 314 39.84 22.96 -12.63
N LYS A 315 40.41 23.93 -11.88
CA LYS A 315 41.35 23.64 -10.78
C LYS A 315 40.72 22.66 -9.78
N LYS A 316 41.53 21.71 -9.30
CA LYS A 316 41.08 20.63 -8.40
C LYS A 316 40.35 21.12 -7.15
N GLU A 317 40.71 22.30 -6.65
CA GLU A 317 40.07 22.94 -5.49
C GLU A 317 38.58 23.28 -5.71
N TYR A 318 38.18 23.62 -6.95
CA TYR A 318 36.79 23.98 -7.28
C TYR A 318 35.98 22.81 -7.84
N ILE A 319 36.62 21.70 -8.20
CA ILE A 319 35.93 20.50 -8.71
C ILE A 319 34.73 20.10 -7.81
N PRO A 320 34.85 20.07 -6.46
CA PRO A 320 33.72 19.84 -5.54
C PRO A 320 32.50 20.74 -5.73
N MET A 321 32.70 21.98 -6.17
CA MET A 321 31.65 22.99 -6.31
C MET A 321 30.95 22.95 -7.67
N VAL A 322 31.47 22.20 -8.64
CA VAL A 322 30.94 22.18 -10.01
C VAL A 322 29.49 21.69 -10.05
N VAL A 323 29.21 20.53 -9.46
CA VAL A 323 27.85 19.97 -9.49
C VAL A 323 26.88 20.81 -8.66
N PRO A 324 27.19 21.18 -7.39
CA PRO A 324 26.33 22.09 -6.61
C PRO A 324 26.10 23.43 -7.29
N GLY A 325 27.15 24.05 -7.84
CA GLY A 325 27.07 25.36 -8.49
C GLY A 325 26.18 25.35 -9.73
N ILE A 326 26.35 24.35 -10.60
CA ILE A 326 25.51 24.20 -11.79
C ILE A 326 24.07 23.85 -11.42
N PHE A 327 23.87 23.00 -10.42
CA PHE A 327 22.53 22.66 -9.93
C PHE A 327 21.80 23.89 -9.38
N ILE A 328 22.46 24.69 -8.53
CA ILE A 328 21.91 25.93 -7.98
C ILE A 328 21.60 26.91 -9.12
N PHE A 329 22.54 27.11 -10.04
CA PHE A 329 22.32 27.97 -11.21
C PHE A 329 21.10 27.51 -12.04
N PHE A 330 20.97 26.20 -12.28
CA PHE A 330 19.84 25.64 -13.01
C PHE A 330 18.52 25.86 -12.27
N VAL A 331 18.47 25.63 -10.95
CA VAL A 331 17.27 25.89 -10.14
C VAL A 331 16.88 27.37 -10.22
N PHE A 332 17.83 28.31 -10.05
CA PHE A 332 17.54 29.74 -10.20
C PHE A 332 17.10 30.10 -11.62
N ALA A 333 17.72 29.53 -12.64
CA ALA A 333 17.32 29.75 -14.03
C ALA A 333 15.88 29.27 -14.29
N VAL A 334 15.49 28.10 -13.78
CA VAL A 334 14.12 27.59 -13.87
C VAL A 334 13.15 28.50 -13.11
N LEU A 335 13.50 28.97 -11.91
CA LEU A 335 12.65 29.88 -11.14
C LEU A 335 12.44 31.21 -11.88
N ILE A 336 13.51 31.83 -12.39
CA ILE A 336 13.43 33.07 -13.18
C ILE A 336 12.61 32.84 -14.46
N PHE A 337 12.87 31.75 -15.19
CA PHE A 337 12.13 31.43 -16.40
C PHE A 337 10.66 31.16 -16.13
N SER A 338 10.33 30.49 -15.01
CA SER A 338 8.95 30.24 -14.57
C SER A 338 8.21 31.53 -14.18
N TYR A 339 8.94 32.56 -13.76
CA TYR A 339 8.37 33.88 -13.49
C TYR A 339 8.11 34.66 -14.79
N ILE A 340 8.97 34.49 -15.81
CA ILE A 340 8.85 35.19 -17.09
C ILE A 340 7.81 34.51 -18.01
N ASN A 341 7.77 33.18 -18.02
CA ASN A 341 6.90 32.38 -18.89
C ASN A 341 5.76 31.74 -18.08
N ILE A 342 4.53 32.20 -18.35
CA ILE A 342 3.32 31.78 -17.63
C ILE A 342 3.10 30.27 -17.71
N ASP A 343 3.25 29.66 -18.90
CA ASP A 343 3.04 28.22 -19.09
C ASP A 343 4.01 27.39 -18.26
N THR A 344 5.26 27.84 -18.17
CA THR A 344 6.29 27.19 -17.35
C THR A 344 6.06 27.42 -15.86
N GLY A 345 5.56 28.61 -15.48
CA GLY A 345 5.10 28.90 -14.13
C GLY A 345 3.95 27.97 -13.69
N ILE A 346 2.94 27.80 -14.54
CA ILE A 346 1.83 26.87 -14.32
C ILE A 346 2.34 25.42 -14.25
N TRP A 347 3.21 25.03 -15.18
CA TRP A 347 3.82 23.69 -15.18
C TRP A 347 4.60 23.44 -13.88
N LEU A 348 5.45 24.36 -13.43
CA LEU A 348 6.23 24.22 -12.21
C LEU A 348 5.31 24.16 -10.98
N SER A 349 4.32 25.05 -10.90
CA SER A 349 3.32 25.07 -9.84
C SER A 349 2.56 23.74 -9.76
N ASN A 350 2.10 23.21 -10.89
CA ASN A 350 1.42 21.92 -10.96
C ASN A 350 2.31 20.76 -10.51
N ASN A 351 3.60 20.77 -10.87
CA ASN A 351 4.54 19.74 -10.40
C ASN A 351 4.86 19.87 -8.90
N MET A 352 4.98 21.09 -8.37
CA MET A 352 5.15 21.33 -6.92
C MET A 352 3.90 20.93 -6.13
N ALA A 353 2.71 21.19 -6.66
CA ALA A 353 1.43 20.72 -6.12
C ALA A 353 1.37 19.18 -6.12
N ARG A 354 1.87 18.53 -7.18
CA ARG A 354 2.01 17.06 -7.23
C ARG A 354 3.05 16.55 -6.24
N ILE A 355 4.12 17.26 -5.92
CA ILE A 355 5.10 16.78 -4.91
C ILE A 355 4.53 16.90 -3.49
N SER A 356 3.83 18.00 -3.21
CA SER A 356 3.19 18.25 -1.91
C SER A 356 1.96 17.36 -1.68
N ASN A 357 1.21 17.06 -2.73
CA ASN A 357 0.16 16.05 -2.77
C ASN A 357 0.50 15.01 -3.85
N PRO A 358 1.34 14.00 -3.53
CA PRO A 358 1.89 12.99 -4.47
C PRO A 358 0.89 12.34 -5.40
N ILE A 359 -0.39 12.44 -5.10
CA ILE A 359 -1.46 11.93 -5.94
C ILE A 359 -2.52 13.02 -6.08
N SER A 360 -2.42 13.82 -7.14
CA SER A 360 -3.55 14.57 -7.67
C SER A 360 -4.54 13.56 -8.21
N TYR A 361 -5.46 13.11 -7.38
CA TYR A 361 -6.41 12.09 -7.76
C TYR A 361 -7.35 12.59 -8.87
N GLY A 362 -7.53 11.79 -9.90
CA GLY A 362 -8.72 11.88 -10.75
C GLY A 362 -9.97 11.64 -9.89
N VAL A 363 -11.13 12.05 -10.38
CA VAL A 363 -12.39 11.96 -9.62
C VAL A 363 -12.60 10.54 -9.08
N ILE A 364 -12.46 9.51 -9.92
CA ILE A 364 -12.60 8.09 -9.54
C ILE A 364 -11.55 7.67 -8.51
N SER A 365 -10.25 7.90 -8.77
CA SER A 365 -9.19 7.43 -7.86
C SER A 365 -9.23 8.10 -6.48
N SER A 366 -9.82 9.30 -6.38
CA SER A 366 -10.01 10.03 -5.12
C SER A 366 -11.11 9.43 -4.24
N THR A 367 -11.97 8.59 -4.80
CA THR A 367 -13.09 7.98 -4.08
C THR A 367 -12.72 6.67 -3.39
N VAL A 368 -11.60 6.05 -3.80
CA VAL A 368 -11.10 4.82 -3.21
C VAL A 368 -10.67 5.10 -1.78
N ALA A 369 -11.20 4.33 -0.81
CA ALA A 369 -10.92 4.55 0.61
C ALA A 369 -9.40 4.57 0.93
N GLU A 370 -8.65 3.71 0.25
CA GLU A 370 -7.21 3.57 0.41
C GLU A 370 -6.37 4.74 -0.14
N SER A 371 -6.97 5.54 -1.02
CA SER A 371 -6.41 6.74 -1.63
C SER A 371 -6.61 7.97 -0.76
N GLN A 372 -7.33 7.88 0.36
CA GLN A 372 -7.48 9.04 1.23
C GLN A 372 -6.11 9.41 1.84
N THR A 373 -5.83 10.71 1.86
CA THR A 373 -4.67 11.24 2.57
C THR A 373 -4.81 10.90 4.04
N ALA A 374 -3.70 10.58 4.69
CA ALA A 374 -3.73 10.36 6.13
C ALA A 374 -3.90 11.73 6.83
N GLY A 375 -5.13 12.22 6.93
CA GLY A 375 -5.49 13.49 7.59
C GLY A 375 -4.97 13.60 9.04
N GLY A 376 -4.53 12.49 9.62
CA GLY A 376 -3.65 12.43 10.78
C GLY A 376 -2.52 11.42 10.58
N PHE A 377 -1.57 11.69 9.66
CA PHE A 377 -0.44 10.81 9.35
C PHE A 377 0.26 10.26 10.59
N MET A 378 0.49 11.08 11.62
CA MET A 378 1.10 10.60 12.85
C MET A 378 0.24 9.59 13.61
N ALA A 379 -1.08 9.79 13.67
CA ALA A 379 -2.00 8.84 14.30
C ALA A 379 -2.09 7.52 13.51
N SER A 380 -2.17 7.58 12.18
CA SER A 380 -2.17 6.38 11.32
C SER A 380 -0.81 5.67 11.30
N THR A 381 0.29 6.41 11.46
CA THR A 381 1.65 5.85 11.51
C THR A 381 1.88 5.09 12.81
N ILE A 382 1.33 5.54 13.94
CA ILE A 382 1.44 4.80 15.20
C ILE A 382 0.65 3.49 15.15
N SER A 383 -0.54 3.46 14.55
CA SER A 383 -1.28 2.21 14.37
C SER A 383 -0.61 1.28 13.35
N SER A 384 -0.05 1.84 12.27
CA SER A 384 0.58 1.06 11.19
C SER A 384 1.98 0.55 11.54
N PHE A 385 2.76 1.27 12.35
CA PHE A 385 4.18 0.95 12.62
C PHE A 385 4.51 0.89 14.11
N GLY A 386 3.51 1.00 14.98
CA GLY A 386 3.68 1.05 16.42
C GLY A 386 2.99 -0.07 17.18
N ASN A 387 2.93 0.11 18.49
CA ASN A 387 2.45 -0.88 19.45
C ASN A 387 1.07 -0.56 20.04
N GLN A 388 0.28 0.30 19.39
CA GLN A 388 -1.02 0.76 19.90
C GLN A 388 -1.99 -0.39 20.21
N ASN A 389 -2.10 -1.37 19.31
CA ASN A 389 -2.96 -2.54 19.52
C ASN A 389 -2.53 -3.34 20.76
N ALA A 390 -1.21 -3.50 20.97
CA ALA A 390 -0.67 -4.17 22.16
C ALA A 390 -0.90 -3.39 23.46
N ILE A 391 -0.83 -2.05 23.42
CA ILE A 391 -1.11 -1.20 24.59
C ILE A 391 -2.55 -1.41 25.06
N GLY A 392 -3.52 -1.36 24.12
CA GLY A 392 -4.92 -1.62 24.42
C GLY A 392 -5.16 -3.04 24.95
N TYR A 393 -4.52 -4.04 24.33
CA TYR A 393 -4.67 -5.45 24.72
C TYR A 393 -4.14 -5.77 26.11
N PHE A 394 -2.97 -5.24 26.47
CA PHE A 394 -2.35 -5.46 27.78
C PHE A 394 -2.80 -4.46 28.85
N GLY A 395 -3.61 -3.46 28.51
CA GLY A 395 -3.96 -2.36 29.41
C GLY A 395 -2.74 -1.56 29.88
N LEU A 396 -1.74 -1.39 29.00
CA LEU A 396 -0.52 -0.66 29.34
C LEU A 396 -0.79 0.85 29.40
N PRO A 397 -0.06 1.60 30.24
CA PRO A 397 -0.11 3.06 30.23
C PRO A 397 0.30 3.65 28.87
N ASP A 398 -0.26 4.80 28.51
CA ASP A 398 -0.04 5.45 27.22
C ASP A 398 1.44 5.73 26.90
N PHE A 399 2.30 5.90 27.91
CA PHE A 399 3.74 6.14 27.66
C PHE A 399 4.43 4.98 26.92
N PHE A 400 3.86 3.76 26.94
CA PHE A 400 4.40 2.63 26.17
C PHE A 400 4.36 2.88 24.66
N ILE A 401 3.60 3.88 24.18
CA ILE A 401 3.56 4.29 22.78
C ILE A 401 4.95 4.65 22.25
N TYR A 402 5.83 5.19 23.10
CA TYR A 402 7.20 5.57 22.76
C TYR A 402 8.14 4.37 22.50
N PHE A 403 7.70 3.15 22.82
CA PHE A 403 8.39 1.91 22.43
C PHE A 403 8.02 1.44 21.02
N SER A 404 7.23 2.21 20.27
CA SER A 404 6.92 1.94 18.86
C SER A 404 8.13 2.08 17.94
N LEU A 405 8.20 1.25 16.90
CA LEU A 405 9.31 1.26 15.94
C LEU A 405 9.49 2.61 15.26
N ILE A 406 8.40 3.33 14.96
CA ILE A 406 8.46 4.63 14.30
C ILE A 406 9.27 5.66 15.08
N TYR A 407 9.18 5.70 16.41
CA TYR A 407 9.97 6.64 17.22
C TYR A 407 11.45 6.30 17.18
N PHE A 408 11.79 5.00 17.27
CA PHE A 408 13.17 4.55 17.08
C PHE A 408 13.70 4.89 15.68
N SER A 409 12.87 4.81 14.64
CA SER A 409 13.23 5.21 13.29
C SER A 409 13.59 6.70 13.20
N PHE A 410 12.76 7.60 13.74
CA PHE A 410 13.06 9.03 13.76
C PHE A 410 14.33 9.36 14.55
N VAL A 411 14.53 8.72 15.71
CA VAL A 411 15.78 8.86 16.47
C VAL A 411 16.98 8.37 15.65
N ALA A 412 16.85 7.24 14.94
CA ALA A 412 17.90 6.76 14.04
C ALA A 412 18.24 7.76 12.93
N ILE A 413 17.25 8.42 12.32
CA ILE A 413 17.48 9.44 11.30
C ILE A 413 18.31 10.60 11.89
N ILE A 414 17.94 11.11 13.07
CA ILE A 414 18.71 12.16 13.76
C ILE A 414 20.15 11.71 14.02
N VAL A 415 20.32 10.48 14.53
CA VAL A 415 21.64 9.90 14.81
C VAL A 415 22.45 9.74 13.52
N MET A 416 21.86 9.26 12.43
CA MET A 416 22.54 9.10 11.13
C MET A 416 22.96 10.46 10.54
N ILE A 417 22.11 11.49 10.64
CA ILE A 417 22.46 12.86 10.22
C ILE A 417 23.63 13.37 11.05
N TYR A 418 23.58 13.22 12.38
CA TYR A 418 24.67 13.63 13.26
C TYR A 418 25.98 12.88 12.93
N GLU A 419 25.94 11.56 12.76
CA GLU A 419 27.12 10.78 12.40
C GLU A 419 27.65 11.12 11.01
N PHE A 420 26.77 11.45 10.06
CA PHE A 420 27.16 11.89 8.74
C PHE A 420 27.86 13.25 8.78
N LEU A 421 27.30 14.23 9.52
CA LEU A 421 27.85 15.58 9.58
C LEU A 421 29.15 15.67 10.39
N PHE A 422 29.23 14.96 11.53
CA PHE A 422 30.30 15.15 12.51
C PHE A 422 31.27 13.97 12.66
N ARG A 423 31.01 12.80 12.04
CA ARG A 423 31.89 11.63 12.14
C ARG A 423 32.33 11.10 10.78
N GLU A 424 31.52 10.21 10.20
CA GLU A 424 31.85 9.48 9.00
C GLU A 424 30.79 9.75 7.94
N ARG A 425 31.18 10.41 6.86
CA ARG A 425 30.31 10.73 5.72
C ARG A 425 30.07 9.51 4.83
N LYS A 426 29.39 8.49 5.38
CA LYS A 426 29.00 7.24 4.73
C LYS A 426 27.87 7.46 3.71
N LEU A 427 27.99 6.85 2.53
CA LEU A 427 26.95 6.89 1.50
C LEU A 427 25.69 6.13 1.95
N GLU A 428 25.90 5.08 2.74
CA GLU A 428 24.86 4.22 3.28
C GLU A 428 23.85 5.00 4.13
N PHE A 429 24.31 6.03 4.87
CA PHE A 429 23.41 6.90 5.63
C PHE A 429 22.56 7.79 4.74
N ILE A 430 23.15 8.36 3.68
CA ILE A 430 22.38 9.15 2.69
C ILE A 430 21.32 8.25 2.05
N PHE A 431 21.70 7.03 1.64
CA PHE A 431 20.78 6.08 1.03
C PHE A 431 19.57 5.78 1.94
N VAL A 432 19.82 5.45 3.21
CA VAL A 432 18.75 5.14 4.17
C VAL A 432 17.89 6.36 4.49
N ILE A 433 18.48 7.55 4.63
CA ILE A 433 17.76 8.79 4.88
C ILE A 433 16.83 9.13 3.70
N VAL A 434 17.35 9.05 2.46
CA VAL A 434 16.54 9.29 1.26
C VAL A 434 15.45 8.23 1.11
N PHE A 435 15.77 6.96 1.37
CA PHE A 435 14.77 5.89 1.37
C PHE A 435 13.64 6.17 2.36
N PHE A 436 13.99 6.61 3.58
CA PHE A 436 13.00 6.95 4.60
C PHE A 436 12.10 8.11 4.17
N PHE A 437 12.67 9.26 3.77
CA PHE A 437 11.87 10.44 3.48
C PHE A 437 11.05 10.34 2.19
N ILE A 438 11.57 9.70 1.14
CA ILE A 438 10.80 9.49 -0.10
C ILE A 438 9.60 8.58 0.17
N MET A 439 9.79 7.47 0.88
CA MET A 439 8.66 6.57 1.18
C MET A 439 7.69 7.16 2.22
N MET A 440 8.19 7.97 3.16
CA MET A 440 7.34 8.69 4.12
C MET A 440 6.41 9.69 3.42
N GLN A 441 6.95 10.51 2.51
CA GLN A 441 6.15 11.48 1.75
C GLN A 441 5.00 10.82 0.98
N LEU A 442 5.24 9.61 0.48
CA LEU A 442 4.24 8.84 -0.24
C LEU A 442 3.19 8.22 0.69
N ALA A 443 3.63 7.69 1.84
CA ALA A 443 2.72 7.18 2.87
C ALA A 443 1.83 8.27 3.50
N ILE A 444 2.27 9.54 3.48
CA ILE A 444 1.42 10.70 3.81
C ILE A 444 0.31 10.86 2.77
N GLY A 445 0.62 10.66 1.49
CA GLY A 445 -0.32 10.83 0.37
C GLY A 445 -1.43 9.77 0.28
N ALA A 446 -1.14 8.53 0.67
CA ALA A 446 -2.13 7.45 0.66
C ALA A 446 -1.83 6.37 1.71
N ILE A 447 -2.85 5.96 2.47
CA ILE A 447 -2.71 4.95 3.52
C ILE A 447 -2.20 3.62 2.96
N ARG A 448 -2.61 3.21 1.75
CA ARG A 448 -2.11 1.96 1.12
C ARG A 448 -0.60 1.91 0.97
N LEU A 449 0.08 3.06 0.82
CA LEU A 449 1.53 3.12 0.64
C LEU A 449 2.33 2.91 1.94
N SER A 450 1.64 2.77 3.07
CA SER A 450 2.25 2.41 4.36
C SER A 450 3.06 1.11 4.28
N PHE A 451 2.65 0.16 3.44
CA PHE A 451 3.40 -1.09 3.27
C PHE A 451 4.84 -0.86 2.75
N ILE A 452 5.07 0.09 1.83
CA ILE A 452 6.42 0.40 1.31
C ILE A 452 7.23 1.12 2.37
N PHE A 453 6.59 1.97 3.17
CA PHE A 453 7.26 2.69 4.25
C PHE A 453 7.69 1.76 5.41
N ALA A 454 7.11 0.56 5.53
CA ALA A 454 7.54 -0.43 6.51
C ALA A 454 9.01 -0.85 6.37
N PHE A 455 9.55 -0.90 5.14
CA PHE A 455 10.93 -1.32 4.88
C PHE A 455 11.97 -0.35 5.48
N PRO A 456 11.96 0.97 5.17
CA PRO A 456 12.91 1.90 5.78
C PRO A 456 12.65 2.10 7.29
N VAL A 457 11.40 1.99 7.77
CA VAL A 457 11.10 2.00 9.21
C VAL A 457 11.79 0.83 9.91
N ALA A 458 11.64 -0.40 9.41
CA ALA A 458 12.29 -1.58 9.97
C ALA A 458 13.82 -1.46 9.99
N LEU A 459 14.44 -0.94 8.92
CA LEU A 459 15.90 -0.74 8.84
C LEU A 459 16.40 0.30 9.84
N THR A 460 15.73 1.45 9.93
CA THR A 460 16.14 2.56 10.79
C THR A 460 15.90 2.24 12.27
N ALA A 461 14.75 1.64 12.61
CA ALA A 461 14.47 1.18 13.97
C ALA A 461 15.49 0.14 14.43
N ALA A 462 15.81 -0.85 13.57
CA ALA A 462 16.84 -1.85 13.86
C ALA A 462 18.22 -1.24 14.12
N TYR A 463 18.61 -0.23 13.32
CA TYR A 463 19.85 0.50 13.54
C TYR A 463 19.85 1.23 14.89
N CYS A 464 18.75 1.91 15.23
CA CYS A 464 18.60 2.62 16.50
C CYS A 464 18.73 1.68 17.69
N LEU A 465 17.98 0.58 17.68
CA LEU A 465 17.97 -0.43 18.74
C LEU A 465 19.37 -1.03 18.95
N TYR A 466 20.05 -1.41 17.86
CA TYR A 466 21.42 -1.92 17.92
C TYR A 466 22.39 -0.87 18.46
N ARG A 467 22.41 0.35 17.89
CA ARG A 467 23.36 1.41 18.31
C ARG A 467 23.11 1.88 19.73
N GLY A 468 21.85 1.97 20.16
CA GLY A 468 21.45 2.30 21.53
C GLY A 468 21.91 1.23 22.51
N SER A 469 21.67 -0.05 22.20
CA SER A 469 22.15 -1.17 23.03
C SER A 469 23.67 -1.20 23.16
N GLU A 470 24.40 -1.02 22.05
CA GLU A 470 25.86 -0.96 22.04
C GLU A 470 26.39 0.24 22.85
N PHE A 471 25.73 1.40 22.75
CA PHE A 471 26.10 2.60 23.48
C PHE A 471 26.02 2.39 24.99
N VAL A 472 24.91 1.82 25.49
CA VAL A 472 24.70 1.55 26.92
C VAL A 472 25.71 0.52 27.43
N ILE A 473 25.88 -0.60 26.71
CA ILE A 473 26.82 -1.66 27.11
C ILE A 473 28.27 -1.13 27.13
N ARG A 474 28.66 -0.31 26.15
CA ARG A 474 30.01 0.24 26.08
C ARG A 474 30.30 1.21 27.22
N ARG A 475 29.34 2.05 27.60
CA ARG A 475 29.49 3.01 28.72
C ARG A 475 29.52 2.32 30.08
N THR A 476 28.89 1.16 30.20
CA THR A 476 28.79 0.40 31.45
C THR A 476 29.91 -0.62 31.63
N LYS A 477 30.81 -0.78 30.63
CA LYS A 477 31.90 -1.77 30.65
C LYS A 477 32.87 -1.61 31.84
N ASN A 478 33.03 -0.41 32.37
CA ASN A 478 33.92 -0.13 33.50
C ASN A 478 33.27 -0.39 34.88
N LEU A 479 31.96 -0.70 34.92
CA LEU A 479 31.30 -1.11 36.16
C LEU A 479 31.83 -2.48 36.57
N ARG A 480 32.46 -2.58 37.75
CA ARG A 480 32.95 -3.86 38.31
C ARG A 480 31.79 -4.67 38.92
N GLY A 481 31.94 -6.00 38.93
CA GLY A 481 31.01 -6.93 39.58
C GLY A 481 29.67 -7.12 38.83
N GLU A 482 28.60 -7.41 39.57
CA GLU A 482 27.27 -7.74 39.02
C GLU A 482 26.58 -6.59 38.27
N LYS A 483 26.98 -5.34 38.53
CA LYS A 483 26.37 -4.14 37.93
C LYS A 483 26.46 -4.10 36.40
N PHE A 484 27.54 -4.61 35.82
CA PHE A 484 27.66 -4.72 34.36
C PHE A 484 26.69 -5.76 33.79
N ASN A 485 26.44 -6.86 34.52
CA ASN A 485 25.48 -7.88 34.13
C ASN A 485 24.05 -7.35 34.23
N TYR A 486 23.70 -6.60 35.29
CA TYR A 486 22.39 -5.94 35.40
C TYR A 486 22.11 -5.02 34.21
N MET A 487 23.08 -4.22 33.76
CA MET A 487 22.88 -3.35 32.59
C MET A 487 22.65 -4.13 31.29
N LYS A 488 23.29 -5.27 31.09
CA LYS A 488 23.00 -6.15 29.95
C LYS A 488 21.60 -6.72 30.02
N VAL A 489 21.15 -7.13 31.21
CA VAL A 489 19.79 -7.62 31.44
C VAL A 489 18.77 -6.52 31.12
N VAL A 490 18.98 -5.30 31.63
CA VAL A 490 18.10 -4.14 31.33
C VAL A 490 17.98 -3.90 29.83
N VAL A 491 19.11 -3.85 29.11
CA VAL A 491 19.10 -3.69 27.65
C VAL A 491 18.35 -4.83 26.97
N GLY A 492 18.58 -6.08 27.40
CA GLY A 492 17.87 -7.25 26.89
C GLY A 492 16.37 -7.19 27.12
N VAL A 493 15.93 -6.77 28.31
CA VAL A 493 14.51 -6.60 28.67
C VAL A 493 13.88 -5.47 27.86
N SER A 494 14.56 -4.34 27.67
CA SER A 494 14.04 -3.24 26.84
C SER A 494 13.88 -3.66 25.38
N LEU A 495 14.85 -4.38 24.81
CA LEU A 495 14.72 -4.95 23.46
C LEU A 495 13.57 -5.97 23.40
N GLY A 496 13.48 -6.84 24.40
CA GLY A 496 12.39 -7.81 24.53
C GLY A 496 11.02 -7.14 24.56
N LEU A 497 10.86 -6.04 25.30
CA LEU A 497 9.62 -5.28 25.38
C LEU A 497 9.20 -4.70 24.02
N VAL A 498 10.14 -4.11 23.26
CA VAL A 498 9.86 -3.59 21.91
C VAL A 498 9.41 -4.73 20.98
N LEU A 499 10.10 -5.87 21.02
CA LEU A 499 9.78 -7.02 20.17
C LEU A 499 8.45 -7.68 20.56
N VAL A 500 8.15 -7.83 21.85
CA VAL A 500 6.91 -8.45 22.35
C VAL A 500 5.71 -7.58 22.07
N THR A 501 5.81 -6.26 22.31
CA THR A 501 4.70 -5.33 22.02
C THR A 501 4.47 -5.20 20.51
N GLY A 502 5.54 -5.14 19.71
CA GLY A 502 5.45 -5.19 18.26
C GLY A 502 4.83 -6.49 17.73
N TYR A 503 5.30 -7.64 18.21
CA TYR A 503 4.73 -8.95 17.88
C TYR A 503 3.24 -9.02 18.22
N THR A 504 2.84 -8.57 19.42
CA THR A 504 1.44 -8.60 19.86
C THR A 504 0.57 -7.73 18.96
N SER A 505 1.03 -6.53 18.58
CA SER A 505 0.30 -5.69 17.62
C SER A 505 0.15 -6.36 16.26
N GLY A 506 1.21 -6.98 15.75
CA GLY A 506 1.17 -7.73 14.49
C GLY A 506 0.24 -8.94 14.57
N TRP A 507 0.26 -9.67 15.68
CA TRP A 507 -0.61 -10.82 15.93
C TRP A 507 -2.08 -10.41 16.03
N LEU A 508 -2.41 -9.34 16.74
CA LEU A 508 -3.79 -8.80 16.81
C LEU A 508 -4.28 -8.36 15.44
N MET A 509 -3.42 -7.68 14.66
CA MET A 509 -3.78 -7.28 13.31
C MET A 509 -4.03 -8.51 12.42
N ALA A 510 -3.10 -9.47 12.38
CA ALA A 510 -3.29 -10.71 11.63
C ALA A 510 -4.54 -11.49 12.07
N SER A 511 -4.83 -11.49 13.37
CA SER A 511 -6.00 -12.13 13.95
C SER A 511 -7.32 -11.41 13.64
N ASN A 512 -7.28 -10.18 13.15
CA ASN A 512 -8.47 -9.44 12.70
C ASN A 512 -8.63 -9.44 11.17
N ILE A 513 -7.64 -9.93 10.43
CA ILE A 513 -7.76 -10.13 8.99
C ILE A 513 -8.54 -11.44 8.73
N GLY A 514 -9.48 -11.39 7.80
CA GLY A 514 -10.34 -12.50 7.38
C GLY A 514 -10.84 -12.31 5.96
N THR A 515 -11.86 -13.07 5.56
CA THR A 515 -12.48 -12.87 4.24
C THR A 515 -13.21 -11.53 4.18
N SER A 516 -13.16 -10.88 3.02
CA SER A 516 -14.00 -9.71 2.72
C SER A 516 -15.33 -10.08 2.09
N LEU A 517 -15.49 -11.34 1.65
CA LEU A 517 -16.72 -11.87 1.08
C LEU A 517 -17.47 -12.61 2.20
N ASP A 518 -18.37 -11.91 2.88
CA ASP A 518 -19.20 -12.51 3.92
C ASP A 518 -20.21 -13.53 3.36
N ASP A 519 -20.88 -14.26 4.25
CA ASP A 519 -21.84 -15.29 3.88
C ASP A 519 -23.06 -14.71 3.12
N SER A 520 -23.43 -13.47 3.38
CA SER A 520 -24.58 -12.83 2.70
C SER A 520 -24.24 -12.55 1.24
N TRP A 521 -23.07 -11.98 0.99
CA TRP A 521 -22.53 -11.79 -0.36
C TRP A 521 -22.31 -13.11 -1.07
N TYR A 522 -21.68 -14.08 -0.40
CA TYR A 522 -21.43 -15.39 -0.98
C TYR A 522 -22.73 -16.07 -1.41
N ASN A 523 -23.71 -16.18 -0.52
CA ASN A 523 -25.00 -16.81 -0.83
C ASN A 523 -25.75 -16.07 -1.95
N SER A 524 -25.69 -14.75 -2.00
CA SER A 524 -26.30 -13.96 -3.07
C SER A 524 -25.66 -14.22 -4.42
N LEU A 525 -24.32 -14.30 -4.49
CA LEU A 525 -23.58 -14.60 -5.72
C LEU A 525 -23.81 -16.04 -6.19
N ILE A 526 -23.88 -17.00 -5.26
CA ILE A 526 -24.22 -18.39 -5.58
C ILE A 526 -25.65 -18.49 -6.11
N TRP A 527 -26.61 -17.81 -5.49
CA TRP A 527 -27.98 -17.76 -5.99
C TRP A 527 -28.02 -17.19 -7.41
N LEU A 528 -27.34 -16.08 -7.65
CA LEU A 528 -27.27 -15.44 -8.97
C LEU A 528 -26.64 -16.37 -10.01
N ARG A 529 -25.56 -17.08 -9.65
CA ARG A 529 -24.91 -18.06 -10.52
C ARG A 529 -25.88 -19.14 -10.96
N ASP A 530 -26.61 -19.73 -10.00
CA ASP A 530 -27.35 -20.99 -10.19
C ASP A 530 -28.80 -20.75 -10.65
N ASN A 531 -29.34 -19.53 -10.53
CA ASN A 531 -30.75 -19.22 -10.84
C ASN A 531 -30.95 -18.23 -11.99
N THR A 532 -29.88 -17.74 -12.63
CA THR A 532 -29.99 -16.78 -13.73
C THR A 532 -29.15 -17.22 -14.94
N ALA A 533 -29.52 -16.74 -16.14
CA ALA A 533 -28.86 -17.12 -17.38
C ALA A 533 -27.35 -16.85 -17.35
N GLU A 534 -26.55 -17.67 -18.05
CA GLU A 534 -25.08 -17.52 -18.07
C GLU A 534 -24.63 -16.19 -18.68
N ASP A 535 -25.36 -15.69 -19.67
CA ASP A 535 -25.12 -14.42 -20.36
C ASP A 535 -25.80 -13.22 -19.69
N ALA A 536 -26.44 -13.42 -18.52
CA ALA A 536 -27.09 -12.36 -17.78
C ALA A 536 -26.07 -11.30 -17.36
N VAL A 537 -26.44 -10.03 -17.59
CA VAL A 537 -25.61 -8.87 -17.30
C VAL A 537 -26.08 -8.24 -16.01
N VAL A 538 -25.16 -8.16 -15.07
CA VAL A 538 -25.41 -7.58 -13.75
C VAL A 538 -24.87 -6.17 -13.74
N LEU A 539 -25.68 -5.25 -13.21
CA LEU A 539 -25.28 -3.91 -12.88
C LEU A 539 -24.97 -3.85 -11.39
N GLU A 540 -23.71 -3.59 -11.09
CA GLU A 540 -23.21 -3.40 -9.73
C GLU A 540 -22.27 -2.18 -9.69
N TRP A 541 -21.79 -1.87 -8.48
CA TRP A 541 -20.74 -0.88 -8.32
C TRP A 541 -19.36 -1.47 -8.68
N TRP A 542 -18.51 -0.66 -9.31
CA TRP A 542 -17.27 -1.12 -9.95
C TRP A 542 -16.32 -1.89 -9.02
N ASP A 543 -16.28 -1.56 -7.73
CA ASP A 543 -15.46 -2.24 -6.73
C ASP A 543 -15.66 -3.76 -6.74
N TYR A 544 -16.89 -4.26 -6.94
CA TYR A 544 -17.24 -5.66 -6.70
C TYR A 544 -17.15 -6.58 -7.91
N GLY A 545 -16.83 -6.06 -9.10
CA GLY A 545 -16.90 -6.84 -10.36
C GLY A 545 -16.17 -8.18 -10.31
N TRP A 546 -15.02 -8.25 -9.62
CA TRP A 546 -14.25 -9.49 -9.49
C TRP A 546 -14.97 -10.59 -8.72
N TRP A 547 -15.81 -10.25 -7.74
CA TRP A 547 -16.64 -11.24 -7.05
C TRP A 547 -17.72 -11.82 -7.96
N PHE A 548 -18.34 -10.98 -8.80
CA PHE A 548 -19.32 -11.43 -9.80
C PHE A 548 -18.69 -12.32 -10.86
N HIS A 549 -17.48 -12.01 -11.33
CA HIS A 549 -16.79 -12.81 -12.33
C HIS A 549 -16.40 -14.18 -11.80
N TYR A 550 -15.84 -14.22 -10.58
CA TYR A 550 -15.26 -15.45 -10.06
C TYR A 550 -16.27 -16.32 -9.30
N VAL A 551 -17.00 -15.76 -8.34
CA VAL A 551 -17.98 -16.50 -7.51
C VAL A 551 -19.32 -16.58 -8.23
N GLY A 552 -19.82 -15.43 -8.71
CA GLY A 552 -21.11 -15.36 -9.40
C GLY A 552 -21.11 -15.97 -10.80
N LYS A 553 -19.94 -16.07 -11.45
CA LYS A 553 -19.79 -16.42 -12.89
C LYS A 553 -20.77 -15.61 -13.77
N LYS A 554 -20.79 -14.29 -13.58
CA LYS A 554 -21.67 -13.36 -14.31
C LYS A 554 -20.91 -12.23 -14.98
N ILE A 555 -21.53 -11.67 -16.02
CA ILE A 555 -21.01 -10.56 -16.81
C ILE A 555 -21.35 -9.25 -16.12
N THR A 556 -20.37 -8.37 -15.98
CA THR A 556 -20.53 -7.03 -15.43
C THR A 556 -20.22 -5.93 -16.44
N LEU A 557 -20.72 -4.73 -16.19
CA LEU A 557 -20.43 -3.59 -17.05
C LEU A 557 -18.99 -3.07 -16.85
N VAL A 558 -18.52 -3.06 -15.59
CA VAL A 558 -17.19 -2.62 -15.17
C VAL A 558 -16.68 -3.52 -14.04
N ASP A 559 -15.41 -3.35 -13.69
CA ASP A 559 -14.75 -4.07 -12.62
C ASP A 559 -13.71 -3.19 -11.91
N GLY A 560 -12.99 -3.76 -10.95
CA GLY A 560 -11.97 -3.08 -10.16
C GLY A 560 -10.79 -2.51 -10.97
N GLY A 561 -10.57 -2.99 -12.19
CA GLY A 561 -9.51 -2.54 -13.10
C GLY A 561 -9.93 -1.39 -14.01
N TYR A 562 -11.22 -1.04 -14.05
CA TYR A 562 -11.73 0.02 -14.91
C TYR A 562 -11.63 1.40 -14.24
N HIS A 563 -10.93 2.34 -14.87
CA HIS A 563 -10.67 3.67 -14.32
C HIS A 563 -11.00 4.83 -15.27
N ASP A 564 -11.63 4.54 -16.39
CA ASP A 564 -12.10 5.55 -17.33
C ASP A 564 -13.47 6.10 -16.91
N GLN A 565 -13.83 7.25 -17.46
CA GLN A 565 -15.03 8.00 -17.05
C GLN A 565 -16.33 7.29 -17.41
N VAL A 566 -16.45 6.73 -18.61
CA VAL A 566 -17.70 6.14 -19.13
C VAL A 566 -17.48 4.67 -19.46
N PRO A 567 -18.11 3.72 -18.75
CA PRO A 567 -19.46 3.88 -18.19
C PRO A 567 -19.54 4.13 -16.67
N THR A 568 -18.44 4.24 -15.93
CA THR A 568 -18.45 4.43 -14.46
C THR A 568 -19.34 5.59 -14.01
N GLN A 569 -19.29 6.71 -14.71
CA GLN A 569 -20.12 7.87 -14.42
C GLN A 569 -21.61 7.59 -14.63
N ASP A 570 -21.98 6.82 -15.66
CA ASP A 570 -23.38 6.51 -15.91
C ASP A 570 -23.93 5.51 -14.89
N ILE A 571 -23.12 4.57 -14.43
CA ILE A 571 -23.44 3.70 -13.29
C ILE A 571 -23.65 4.54 -12.02
N ALA A 572 -22.73 5.46 -11.73
CA ALA A 572 -22.84 6.33 -10.57
C ALA A 572 -24.13 7.17 -10.61
N LYS A 573 -24.43 7.76 -11.77
CA LYS A 573 -25.66 8.52 -11.99
C LYS A 573 -26.90 7.67 -11.87
N PHE A 574 -26.89 6.44 -12.38
CA PHE A 574 -27.99 5.50 -12.21
C PHE A 574 -28.34 5.33 -10.73
N TYR A 575 -27.36 5.12 -9.84
CA TYR A 575 -27.61 4.95 -8.40
C TYR A 575 -28.02 6.24 -7.68
N THR A 576 -27.50 7.41 -8.11
CA THR A 576 -27.65 8.67 -7.36
C THR A 576 -28.77 9.58 -7.88
N GLU A 577 -29.24 9.36 -9.10
CA GLU A 577 -30.35 10.13 -9.69
C GLU A 577 -31.69 9.41 -9.44
N PRO A 578 -32.82 10.14 -9.44
CA PRO A 578 -34.15 9.53 -9.46
C PRO A 578 -34.39 8.71 -10.73
N ILE A 579 -35.41 7.84 -10.69
CA ILE A 579 -35.83 7.11 -11.88
C ILE A 579 -36.21 8.08 -12.99
N SER A 580 -35.69 7.83 -14.20
CA SER A 580 -35.93 8.69 -15.36
C SER A 580 -35.82 7.88 -16.66
N ASN A 581 -36.26 8.48 -17.78
CA ASN A 581 -36.05 7.91 -19.11
C ASN A 581 -34.57 7.64 -19.40
N ARG A 582 -33.66 8.42 -18.81
CA ARG A 582 -32.22 8.21 -18.94
C ARG A 582 -31.79 6.90 -18.28
N SER A 583 -32.26 6.64 -17.05
CA SER A 583 -31.95 5.40 -16.32
C SER A 583 -32.44 4.17 -17.09
N LEU A 584 -33.64 4.23 -17.67
CA LEU A 584 -34.19 3.17 -18.51
C LEU A 584 -33.39 2.98 -19.82
N ASN A 585 -33.02 4.08 -20.48
CA ASN A 585 -32.19 4.02 -21.69
C ASN A 585 -30.80 3.47 -21.40
N PHE A 586 -30.22 3.79 -20.24
CA PHE A 586 -28.95 3.22 -19.79
C PHE A 586 -29.02 1.70 -19.62
N LEU A 587 -30.05 1.20 -18.91
CA LEU A 587 -30.26 -0.24 -18.73
C LEU A 587 -30.43 -0.95 -20.08
N LYS A 588 -31.23 -0.38 -20.99
CA LYS A 588 -31.43 -0.91 -22.34
C LYS A 588 -30.17 -0.87 -23.19
N HIS A 589 -29.41 0.22 -23.13
CA HIS A 589 -28.21 0.41 -23.94
C HIS A 589 -27.14 -0.65 -23.62
N TYR A 590 -26.98 -1.01 -22.34
CA TYR A 590 -26.01 -2.01 -21.91
C TYR A 590 -26.59 -3.43 -21.76
N ASN A 591 -27.85 -3.64 -22.15
CA ASN A 591 -28.58 -4.90 -21.97
C ASN A 591 -28.51 -5.45 -20.53
N ILE A 592 -28.69 -4.58 -19.54
CA ILE A 592 -28.68 -4.97 -18.13
C ILE A 592 -29.89 -5.86 -17.83
N THR A 593 -29.65 -7.00 -17.20
CA THR A 593 -30.68 -7.99 -16.84
C THR A 593 -31.00 -7.95 -15.35
N TYR A 594 -29.99 -7.74 -14.50
CA TYR A 594 -30.12 -7.66 -13.04
C TYR A 594 -29.40 -6.42 -12.49
N VAL A 595 -29.90 -5.87 -11.39
CA VAL A 595 -29.26 -4.78 -10.64
C VAL A 595 -29.00 -5.27 -9.23
N MET A 596 -27.76 -5.16 -8.75
CA MET A 596 -27.40 -5.52 -7.38
C MET A 596 -27.23 -4.26 -6.52
N VAL A 597 -27.82 -4.28 -5.33
CA VAL A 597 -27.59 -3.29 -4.26
C VAL A 597 -27.19 -3.99 -2.97
N SER A 598 -26.31 -3.36 -2.17
CA SER A 598 -25.87 -3.90 -0.88
C SER A 598 -25.76 -2.79 0.18
N PRO A 599 -25.78 -3.14 1.49
CA PRO A 599 -25.49 -2.17 2.57
C PRO A 599 -24.13 -1.48 2.42
N ASP A 600 -23.13 -2.16 1.84
CA ASP A 600 -21.78 -1.62 1.67
C ASP A 600 -21.72 -0.43 0.69
N LEU A 601 -22.80 -0.20 -0.06
CA LEU A 601 -22.96 0.97 -0.91
C LEU A 601 -23.32 2.24 -0.14
N ILE A 602 -23.89 2.13 1.07
CA ILE A 602 -24.23 3.30 1.91
C ILE A 602 -22.99 4.17 2.21
N PRO A 603 -21.89 3.63 2.78
CA PRO A 603 -20.68 4.43 3.00
C PRO A 603 -20.01 4.86 1.69
N LYS A 604 -20.30 4.19 0.56
CA LYS A 604 -19.79 4.53 -0.78
C LYS A 604 -20.68 5.53 -1.53
N PHE A 605 -21.83 5.93 -0.99
CA PHE A 605 -22.74 6.84 -1.68
C PHE A 605 -22.08 8.20 -2.00
N GLY A 606 -21.21 8.68 -1.12
CA GLY A 606 -20.38 9.87 -1.38
C GLY A 606 -19.47 9.71 -2.60
N ALA A 607 -18.87 8.54 -2.77
CA ALA A 607 -18.05 8.22 -3.94
C ALA A 607 -18.89 8.23 -5.23
N MET A 608 -20.04 7.55 -5.19
CA MET A 608 -20.99 7.51 -6.30
C MET A 608 -21.45 8.93 -6.68
N SER A 609 -21.90 9.73 -5.72
CA SER A 609 -22.34 11.10 -5.98
C SER A 609 -21.22 11.96 -6.57
N LYS A 610 -19.99 11.84 -6.03
CA LYS A 610 -18.82 12.54 -6.54
C LYS A 610 -18.52 12.18 -7.99
N ILE A 611 -18.54 10.89 -8.35
CA ILE A 611 -18.29 10.43 -9.72
C ILE A 611 -19.44 10.86 -10.64
N ALA A 612 -20.69 10.73 -10.21
CA ALA A 612 -21.87 11.13 -10.97
C ALA A 612 -21.80 12.61 -11.39
N ASN A 613 -21.40 13.49 -10.46
CA ASN A 613 -21.29 14.93 -10.66
C ASN A 613 -19.88 15.39 -11.05
N TRP A 614 -18.96 14.46 -11.32
CA TRP A 614 -17.55 14.73 -11.63
C TRP A 614 -16.85 15.71 -10.66
N GLY A 615 -17.17 15.60 -9.37
CA GLY A 615 -16.62 16.42 -8.29
C GLY A 615 -17.35 17.74 -8.01
N ALA A 616 -18.34 18.12 -8.83
CA ALA A 616 -19.08 19.38 -8.63
C ALA A 616 -19.98 19.37 -7.38
N LYS A 617 -20.46 18.19 -6.99
CA LYS A 617 -21.34 17.96 -5.84
C LYS A 617 -21.01 16.60 -5.21
N VAL A 618 -21.10 16.51 -3.89
CA VAL A 618 -20.95 15.27 -3.13
C VAL A 618 -22.06 15.18 -2.09
N ASP A 619 -23.06 14.36 -2.37
CA ASP A 619 -24.09 13.95 -1.41
C ASP A 619 -23.60 12.71 -0.66
N VAL A 620 -23.84 12.65 0.65
CA VAL A 620 -23.45 11.51 1.50
C VAL A 620 -24.67 10.97 2.25
N LEU A 621 -24.59 9.73 2.72
CA LEU A 621 -25.58 9.09 3.59
C LEU A 621 -24.95 8.81 4.96
N PRO A 622 -24.92 9.80 5.88
CA PRO A 622 -24.30 9.63 7.19
C PRO A 622 -25.02 8.55 7.99
N THR A 623 -24.24 7.65 8.59
CA THR A 623 -24.76 6.56 9.43
C THR A 623 -24.43 6.84 10.89
N PHE A 624 -25.45 7.00 11.72
CA PHE A 624 -25.34 7.22 13.16
C PHE A 624 -25.51 5.90 13.91
N THR A 625 -24.75 5.69 14.98
CA THR A 625 -24.76 4.45 15.77
C THR A 625 -25.47 4.65 17.10
N LEU A 626 -26.25 3.66 17.54
CA LEU A 626 -26.97 3.74 18.81
C LEU A 626 -25.97 3.84 19.98
N THR A 627 -26.15 4.87 20.81
CA THR A 627 -25.29 5.15 21.97
C THR A 627 -26.02 5.02 23.29
N ASN A 628 -27.28 5.47 23.36
CA ASN A 628 -28.11 5.35 24.55
C ASN A 628 -29.55 5.00 24.19
N ASN A 629 -30.18 4.26 25.08
CA ASN A 629 -31.62 3.97 25.07
C ASN A 629 -32.14 4.21 26.48
N TYR A 630 -33.10 5.13 26.63
CA TYR A 630 -33.70 5.46 27.91
C TYR A 630 -35.18 5.82 27.74
N GLN A 631 -35.94 5.69 28.81
CA GLN A 631 -37.35 6.07 28.85
C GLN A 631 -37.55 7.34 29.67
N GLU A 632 -38.38 8.24 29.15
CA GLU A 632 -38.77 9.47 29.82
C GLU A 632 -40.30 9.59 29.80
N GLY A 633 -40.94 9.25 30.92
CA GLY A 633 -42.40 9.13 31.01
C GLY A 633 -42.95 8.01 30.13
N SER A 634 -43.88 8.32 29.23
CA SER A 634 -44.47 7.36 28.28
C SER A 634 -43.69 7.22 26.96
N LYS A 635 -42.56 7.93 26.82
CA LYS A 635 -41.76 7.99 25.58
C LYS A 635 -40.49 7.17 25.73
N THR A 636 -40.18 6.42 24.68
CA THR A 636 -38.86 5.81 24.49
C THR A 636 -37.99 6.76 23.67
N LEU A 637 -36.77 7.01 24.14
CA LEU A 637 -35.78 7.86 23.49
C LEU A 637 -34.57 7.01 23.09
N LEU A 638 -34.27 7.03 21.80
CA LEU A 638 -33.07 6.41 21.22
C LEU A 638 -32.12 7.50 20.76
N GLU A 639 -30.89 7.46 21.27
CA GLU A 639 -29.85 8.42 20.93
C GLU A 639 -28.81 7.74 20.04
N TYR A 640 -28.72 8.19 18.80
CA TYR A 640 -27.72 7.77 17.84
C TYR A 640 -26.67 8.86 17.69
N SER A 641 -25.39 8.50 17.58
CA SER A 641 -24.29 9.45 17.46
C SER A 641 -23.36 9.13 16.29
N LEU A 642 -22.84 10.20 15.68
CA LEU A 642 -21.79 10.19 14.69
C LEU A 642 -20.84 11.35 15.00
N GLY A 643 -19.69 11.05 15.60
CA GLY A 643 -18.74 12.08 16.03
C GLY A 643 -19.36 13.05 17.05
N GLY A 644 -19.41 14.34 16.71
CA GLY A 644 -20.02 15.39 17.54
C GLY A 644 -21.52 15.59 17.31
N GLU A 645 -22.12 14.88 16.35
CA GLU A 645 -23.53 15.01 15.99
C GLU A 645 -24.35 13.84 16.55
N LYS A 646 -25.63 14.11 16.82
CA LYS A 646 -26.57 13.14 17.37
C LYS A 646 -27.91 13.20 16.68
N ILE A 647 -28.55 12.06 16.50
CA ILE A 647 -29.97 11.95 16.13
C ILE A 647 -30.73 11.32 17.29
N LEU A 648 -31.76 12.03 17.74
CA LEU A 648 -32.66 11.61 18.81
C LEU A 648 -33.98 11.16 18.17
N PHE A 649 -34.31 9.88 18.36
CA PHE A 649 -35.62 9.34 18.04
C PHE A 649 -36.47 9.30 19.30
N ALA A 650 -37.70 9.81 19.21
CA ALA A 650 -38.69 9.73 20.27
C ALA A 650 -39.97 9.08 19.75
N TYR A 651 -40.44 8.03 20.43
CA TYR A 651 -41.70 7.35 20.09
C TYR A 651 -42.42 6.84 21.34
N ASN A 652 -43.73 6.67 21.23
CA ASN A 652 -44.57 6.01 22.23
C ASN A 652 -44.74 4.53 21.87
N ILE A 653 -44.72 3.65 22.88
CA ILE A 653 -45.11 2.25 22.70
C ILE A 653 -46.63 2.17 22.86
N VAL A 654 -47.32 1.61 21.87
CA VAL A 654 -48.77 1.35 21.91
C VAL A 654 -48.98 -0.15 21.94
N GLN A 655 -49.74 -0.63 22.94
CA GLN A 655 -50.17 -2.02 23.04
C GLN A 655 -51.68 -2.08 22.81
N GLU A 656 -52.09 -2.69 21.69
CA GLU A 656 -53.50 -2.98 21.39
C GLU A 656 -53.65 -4.48 21.17
N ALA A 657 -54.47 -5.13 22.02
CA ALA A 657 -55.00 -6.51 22.00
C ALA A 657 -54.06 -7.68 21.59
N ASN A 658 -53.32 -7.59 20.48
CA ASN A 658 -52.35 -8.57 19.97
C ASN A 658 -51.08 -7.96 19.31
N TYR A 659 -50.92 -6.63 19.26
CA TYR A 659 -49.77 -5.96 18.63
C TYR A 659 -49.11 -4.93 19.55
N THR A 660 -47.78 -4.93 19.56
CA THR A 660 -46.96 -3.87 20.17
C THR A 660 -46.36 -3.04 19.06
N GLY A 661 -46.75 -1.77 18.95
CA GLY A 661 -46.34 -0.87 17.87
C GLY A 661 -45.73 0.43 18.37
N MET A 662 -45.11 1.18 17.46
CA MET A 662 -44.59 2.53 17.72
C MET A 662 -45.59 3.58 17.21
N ALA A 663 -45.89 4.60 18.02
CA ALA A 663 -46.73 5.73 17.63
C ALA A 663 -46.08 7.08 17.99
N ASN A 664 -46.51 8.16 17.33
CA ASN A 664 -45.98 9.52 17.50
C ASN A 664 -44.45 9.59 17.37
N ILE A 665 -43.92 8.93 16.33
CA ILE A 665 -42.49 8.88 16.08
C ILE A 665 -42.02 10.25 15.59
N THR A 666 -40.96 10.75 16.20
CA THR A 666 -40.28 11.99 15.79
C THR A 666 -38.79 11.78 15.81
N ALA A 667 -38.07 12.47 14.91
CA ALA A 667 -36.62 12.47 14.86
C ALA A 667 -36.09 13.91 14.91
N MET A 668 -35.03 14.12 15.66
CA MET A 668 -34.36 15.41 15.81
C MET A 668 -32.86 15.22 15.67
N ILE A 669 -32.20 16.07 14.87
CA ILE A 669 -30.74 16.15 14.82
C ILE A 669 -30.26 17.22 15.80
N LYS A 670 -29.17 16.93 16.51
CA LYS A 670 -28.50 17.81 17.47
C LYS A 670 -27.02 17.86 17.14
N SER A 671 -26.50 19.07 16.95
CA SER A 671 -25.08 19.34 16.71
C SER A 671 -24.58 20.43 17.65
N GLY A 672 -23.27 20.71 17.62
CA GLY A 672 -22.68 21.84 18.37
C GLY A 672 -23.24 23.21 17.95
N MET A 673 -23.94 23.30 16.82
CA MET A 673 -24.52 24.54 16.28
C MET A 673 -26.02 24.71 16.56
N GLY A 674 -26.71 23.68 17.08
CA GLY A 674 -28.15 23.76 17.38
C GLY A 674 -28.88 22.42 17.27
N GLN A 675 -30.21 22.47 17.27
CA GLN A 675 -31.08 21.31 17.12
C GLN A 675 -32.24 21.59 16.16
N ALA A 676 -32.63 20.60 15.34
CA ALA A 676 -33.73 20.72 14.39
C ALA A 676 -34.46 19.38 14.20
N TYR A 677 -35.77 19.44 13.97
CA TYR A 677 -36.55 18.24 13.63
C TYR A 677 -36.23 17.79 12.20
N ILE A 678 -36.33 16.49 11.92
CA ILE A 678 -36.15 15.92 10.59
C ILE A 678 -37.54 15.71 9.97
N SER A 679 -37.74 16.15 8.72
CA SER A 679 -39.07 16.18 8.10
C SER A 679 -39.71 14.80 7.86
N HIS A 680 -38.90 13.73 7.76
CA HIS A 680 -39.38 12.37 7.52
C HIS A 680 -38.66 11.34 8.39
N VAL A 681 -39.38 10.29 8.75
CA VAL A 681 -38.84 9.10 9.43
C VAL A 681 -39.14 7.87 8.58
N GLY A 682 -38.10 7.10 8.25
CA GLY A 682 -38.22 5.83 7.53
C GLY A 682 -38.13 4.63 8.47
N ILE A 683 -39.09 3.71 8.40
CA ILE A 683 -39.09 2.45 9.17
C ILE A 683 -39.60 1.33 8.25
N GLY A 684 -38.73 0.36 7.95
CA GLY A 684 -39.03 -0.66 6.94
C GLY A 684 -39.41 0.00 5.61
N ASN A 685 -40.57 -0.38 5.06
CA ASN A 685 -41.07 0.18 3.79
C ASN A 685 -41.97 1.43 3.98
N GLN A 686 -42.07 1.97 5.20
CA GLN A 686 -42.93 3.12 5.50
C GLN A 686 -42.13 4.41 5.67
N VAL A 687 -42.67 5.51 5.15
CA VAL A 687 -42.17 6.87 5.36
C VAL A 687 -43.23 7.67 6.10
N ILE A 688 -42.87 8.14 7.30
CA ILE A 688 -43.75 8.87 8.19
C ILE A 688 -43.35 10.36 8.15
N PRO A 689 -44.24 11.27 7.70
CA PRO A 689 -43.96 12.69 7.75
C PRO A 689 -44.00 13.22 9.19
N VAL A 690 -43.09 14.12 9.53
CA VAL A 690 -43.01 14.76 10.85
C VAL A 690 -43.50 16.20 10.71
N GLU A 691 -44.74 16.45 11.14
CA GLU A 691 -45.37 17.78 11.10
C GLU A 691 -44.89 18.67 12.27
N LYS A 692 -43.64 19.12 12.22
CA LYS A 692 -43.06 20.06 13.20
C LYS A 692 -42.54 21.33 12.53
N PRO A 693 -42.77 22.52 13.13
CA PRO A 693 -42.20 23.76 12.62
C PRO A 693 -40.66 23.71 12.69
N ASN A 694 -40.00 24.32 11.70
CA ASN A 694 -38.53 24.35 11.56
C ASN A 694 -37.85 22.99 11.36
N SER A 695 -38.52 22.05 10.66
CA SER A 695 -37.91 20.78 10.26
C SER A 695 -36.92 20.97 9.10
N ILE A 696 -35.75 20.34 9.19
CA ILE A 696 -34.83 20.20 8.06
C ILE A 696 -35.37 19.18 7.06
N ASP A 697 -35.20 19.45 5.77
CA ASP A 697 -35.62 18.52 4.73
C ASP A 697 -34.66 17.32 4.63
N GLY A 698 -35.16 16.16 5.02
CA GLY A 698 -34.42 14.91 5.02
C GLY A 698 -35.21 13.79 5.67
N MET A 699 -34.66 12.59 5.63
CA MET A 699 -35.25 11.40 6.23
C MET A 699 -34.26 10.72 7.17
N ALA A 700 -34.69 10.42 8.38
CA ALA A 700 -33.95 9.54 9.27
C ALA A 700 -34.50 8.11 9.12
N TYR A 701 -33.73 7.24 8.46
CA TYR A 701 -34.11 5.85 8.24
C TYR A 701 -33.56 4.96 9.36
N MET A 702 -34.44 4.30 10.10
CA MET A 702 -34.09 3.46 11.24
C MET A 702 -33.76 2.03 10.78
N ALA A 703 -32.54 1.58 11.06
CA ALA A 703 -32.01 0.25 10.72
C ALA A 703 -31.44 -0.44 11.98
N GLY A 704 -32.31 -0.67 12.97
CA GLY A 704 -31.93 -1.29 14.25
C GLY A 704 -30.95 -0.42 15.06
N ASN A 705 -29.71 -0.89 15.20
CA ASN A 705 -28.65 -0.19 15.95
C ASN A 705 -28.01 0.96 15.17
N ALA A 706 -28.43 1.20 13.93
CA ALA A 706 -27.98 2.31 13.10
C ALA A 706 -29.14 3.14 12.58
N VAL A 707 -28.88 4.42 12.32
CA VAL A 707 -29.77 5.34 11.61
C VAL A 707 -29.02 5.92 10.42
N VAL A 708 -29.60 5.81 9.23
CA VAL A 708 -29.07 6.47 8.03
C VAL A 708 -29.81 7.77 7.82
N PHE A 709 -29.09 8.89 7.81
CA PHE A 709 -29.66 10.17 7.44
C PHE A 709 -29.61 10.34 5.91
N ILE A 710 -30.77 10.60 5.31
CA ILE A 710 -30.92 10.75 3.86
C ILE A 710 -31.30 12.20 3.57
N PRO A 711 -30.42 12.99 2.94
CA PRO A 711 -30.73 14.37 2.57
C PRO A 711 -31.90 14.44 1.58
N GLY A 712 -32.75 15.45 1.71
CA GLY A 712 -33.91 15.68 0.81
C GLY A 712 -33.61 15.51 -0.70
N PRO A 713 -32.51 16.10 -1.24
CA PRO A 713 -32.20 16.00 -2.67
C PRO A 713 -31.96 14.58 -3.22
N VAL A 714 -31.59 13.62 -2.36
CA VAL A 714 -31.28 12.23 -2.76
C VAL A 714 -32.27 11.23 -2.18
N ARG A 715 -33.34 11.68 -1.52
CA ARG A 715 -34.36 10.81 -0.93
C ARG A 715 -35.04 9.90 -1.96
N GLU A 716 -35.17 10.38 -3.19
CA GLU A 716 -35.87 9.68 -4.28
C GLU A 716 -34.93 9.02 -5.29
N CYS A 717 -33.62 8.91 -4.98
CA CYS A 717 -32.68 8.28 -5.91
C CYS A 717 -32.89 6.75 -6.00
N MET A 718 -32.43 6.16 -7.10
CA MET A 718 -32.54 4.72 -7.34
C MET A 718 -31.95 3.87 -6.20
N PHE A 719 -30.79 4.24 -5.65
CA PHE A 719 -30.19 3.48 -4.55
C PHE A 719 -31.10 3.41 -3.33
N VAL A 720 -31.66 4.55 -2.89
CA VAL A 720 -32.56 4.61 -1.74
C VAL A 720 -33.83 3.78 -2.00
N ARG A 721 -34.39 3.87 -3.20
CA ARG A 721 -35.59 3.10 -3.60
C ARG A 721 -35.32 1.60 -3.64
N LEU A 722 -34.24 1.17 -4.28
CA LEU A 722 -33.89 -0.25 -4.42
C LEU A 722 -33.51 -0.88 -3.08
N TYR A 723 -32.67 -0.22 -2.28
CA TYR A 723 -32.11 -0.82 -1.08
C TYR A 723 -32.98 -0.63 0.18
N LEU A 724 -33.49 0.57 0.43
CA LEU A 724 -34.17 0.88 1.70
C LEU A 724 -35.67 0.64 1.68
N PHE A 725 -36.28 0.61 0.49
CA PHE A 725 -37.72 0.43 0.30
C PHE A 725 -38.08 -0.82 -0.49
N ASP A 726 -37.11 -1.75 -0.67
CA ASP A 726 -37.31 -3.02 -1.38
C ASP A 726 -37.99 -2.83 -2.76
N ALA A 727 -37.48 -1.85 -3.51
CA ALA A 727 -37.99 -1.46 -4.83
C ALA A 727 -39.48 -1.00 -4.86
N ALA A 728 -40.10 -0.71 -3.72
CA ALA A 728 -41.50 -0.28 -3.67
C ALA A 728 -41.78 0.95 -4.55
N GLY A 729 -42.72 0.79 -5.49
CA GLY A 729 -43.14 1.84 -6.42
C GLY A 729 -42.26 2.01 -7.65
N LEU A 730 -41.36 1.07 -7.95
CA LEU A 730 -40.54 1.04 -9.18
C LEU A 730 -41.17 0.24 -10.35
N GLU A 731 -42.33 -0.41 -10.11
CA GLU A 731 -43.08 -1.20 -11.12
C GLU A 731 -43.65 -0.37 -12.28
#